data_AF-A0A7C4ATW2-F1
#
_entry.id   AF-A0A7C4ATW2-F1
#
_cell.length_a   1.000
_cell.length_b   1.000
_cell.length_c   1.000
_cell.angle_alpha   90.00
_cell.angle_beta   90.00
_cell.angle_gamma   90.00
#
_symmetry.space_group_name_H-M   'P 1'
#
loop_
_entity.id
_entity.type
_entity.pdbx_description
1 polymer ?
#
loop_
_entity_poly.entity_id
_entity_poly.type
_entity_poly.pdbx_seq_one_letter_code
_entity_poly.pdbx_strand_id
1 'polypeptide(L)'
;METRLPKYVCIHGHFYQPPRENPWLEYVEYQESAHPFHDWNERIAEECYTPNTQARILDEQGRLRRVVNNYEHISFDFGPTLLSWLEQKCPDTYRRILNADVLSIQKRSGHGNALAQAYNHMIMPLASLRDKVTQTVWAIKDFMKRFQRRPEGMWLPETAVDKETLGVLIDHGISFTILSPWQARRFRAVSGAEWVDVSGGTVDPSRPYKCSVVGSGQITIFFYDAPISQAIAFQHLLNSGEDLRLRLLGGFSDQRTWPQLVHIATDGESYGHHHRFGEMALAFALDRLIQDQDVELTNYAEFLDKHPPTAEVELIEYSSWSCPHGLGRWSRDCGCSSGLKPGWNQRWRAPLRRAMDALRDRADAVFEREARAFLSDPWNARNEYIEVVLANHANAGDFLVHHQTHALDATEAPLALKLLEMQRNRMLMYTSCGWFFDDITGIESLQVLRYAARTIQLLQPYDAAVLDDFLSILSQAESNTRSNPRGDEIFNNKIWPQASSLEHVAAHVVISAAFEELPIREKLYCYNVEVLDLVRERSVERVFLLGRLKVADQVTLQSSDFICAVIYLGEVDLRCSVKNFVSNEDYATLKKELLSTFYRYSSTELLRQMDKRFSEEYFSMKNLFVEQRIRIIEAATSKMYEEQAGLFEVFYRTNKDLAKLIVTYEAKLPDTFLAAARFVLSRTFLRELEKLSGGFYPDRLESVLEEARFWKIQLDVSSAEKLIRGRIMELMKQLGKNPWDASVCLEILKFLDLGTNLEIKLELGQAQIEFFMILQELWAAPQRGFPPNFPELADRLSVRLEKGPNNA
;
A
#
# COMPACT_ATOMS: atom_id res chain seq x y z
N MET A 1 -37.78 10.37 -38.71
CA MET A 1 -37.11 9.81 -37.53
C MET A 1 -36.16 10.88 -37.04
N GLU A 2 -36.47 11.54 -35.93
CA GLU A 2 -35.50 12.42 -35.27
C GLU A 2 -34.31 11.55 -34.88
N THR A 3 -33.12 11.87 -35.37
CA THR A 3 -31.89 11.20 -34.98
C THR A 3 -31.64 11.50 -33.51
N ARG A 4 -31.98 10.56 -32.63
CA ARG A 4 -31.70 10.63 -31.20
C ARG A 4 -30.19 10.78 -31.01
N LEU A 5 -29.76 11.83 -30.32
CA LEU A 5 -28.35 12.09 -30.06
C LEU A 5 -27.79 10.97 -29.15
N PRO A 6 -26.55 10.53 -29.39
CA PRO A 6 -25.96 9.43 -28.62
C PRO A 6 -25.71 9.84 -27.16
N LYS A 7 -25.89 8.86 -26.27
CA LYS A 7 -25.75 8.99 -24.81
C LYS A 7 -24.64 8.08 -24.34
N TYR A 8 -23.68 8.63 -23.61
CA TYR A 8 -22.48 7.92 -23.15
C TYR A 8 -22.36 7.96 -21.64
N VAL A 9 -21.86 6.88 -21.04
CA VAL A 9 -21.49 6.82 -19.63
C VAL A 9 -20.01 6.52 -19.49
N CYS A 10 -19.31 7.27 -18.64
CA CYS A 10 -17.93 6.99 -18.25
C CYS A 10 -17.80 7.09 -16.72
N ILE A 11 -17.30 6.03 -16.09
CA ILE A 11 -17.02 6.03 -14.65
C ILE A 11 -15.50 6.08 -14.51
N HIS A 12 -15.01 6.98 -13.65
CA HIS A 12 -13.58 7.10 -13.37
C HIS A 12 -13.26 6.83 -11.90
N GLY A 13 -12.37 5.87 -11.65
CA GLY A 13 -11.83 5.59 -10.32
C GLY A 13 -10.35 5.99 -10.23
N HIS A 14 -10.03 6.86 -9.28
CA HIS A 14 -8.67 7.26 -8.93
C HIS A 14 -8.16 6.39 -7.78
N PHE A 15 -7.28 5.42 -8.05
CA PHE A 15 -6.80 4.45 -7.06
C PHE A 15 -5.39 4.81 -6.58
N TYR A 16 -5.23 5.10 -5.29
CA TYR A 16 -3.97 5.61 -4.78
C TYR A 16 -3.76 5.27 -3.30
N GLN A 17 -2.52 4.88 -3.00
CA GLN A 17 -1.97 4.88 -1.65
C GLN A 17 -0.69 5.72 -1.62
N PRO A 18 -0.47 6.52 -0.58
CA PRO A 18 0.78 7.23 -0.43
C PRO A 18 1.96 6.26 -0.43
N PRO A 19 3.15 6.69 -0.90
CA PRO A 19 4.39 5.96 -0.66
C PRO A 19 4.54 5.69 0.84
N ARG A 20 4.67 4.42 1.23
CA ARG A 20 4.71 3.96 2.63
C ARG A 20 6.04 3.31 2.99
N GLU A 21 6.93 3.19 2.03
CA GLU A 21 8.24 2.55 2.18
C GLU A 21 9.08 3.32 3.19
N ASN A 22 9.76 2.60 4.08
CA ASN A 22 10.84 3.16 4.87
C ASN A 22 11.98 3.56 3.91
N PRO A 23 12.39 4.84 3.87
CA PRO A 23 13.33 5.37 2.86
C PRO A 23 14.77 4.89 3.02
N TRP A 24 15.07 4.15 4.10
CA TRP A 24 16.34 3.47 4.29
C TRP A 24 16.28 1.99 3.90
N LEU A 25 15.09 1.40 3.81
CA LEU A 25 14.93 -0.03 3.55
C LEU A 25 14.33 -0.31 2.16
N GLU A 26 13.67 0.67 1.54
CA GLU A 26 12.84 0.47 0.34
C GLU A 26 11.77 -0.62 0.56
N TYR A 27 11.21 -0.65 1.77
CA TYR A 27 10.24 -1.66 2.23
C TYR A 27 9.13 -1.02 3.06
N VAL A 28 7.88 -1.42 2.83
CA VAL A 28 6.76 -1.04 3.69
C VAL A 28 6.79 -1.91 4.94
N GLU A 29 7.17 -1.35 6.08
CA GLU A 29 7.18 -2.06 7.38
C GLU A 29 5.76 -2.27 7.93
N TYR A 30 5.62 -3.21 8.86
CA TYR A 30 4.38 -3.46 9.60
C TYR A 30 3.74 -2.18 10.16
N GLN A 31 2.42 -2.06 9.97
CA GLN A 31 1.61 -0.95 10.46
C GLN A 31 0.48 -1.46 11.35
N GLU A 32 0.61 -1.28 12.67
CA GLU A 32 -0.35 -1.76 13.68
C GLU A 32 -1.81 -1.37 13.37
N SER A 33 -2.04 -0.16 12.86
CA SER A 33 -3.38 0.33 12.49
C SER A 33 -4.06 -0.44 11.35
N ALA A 34 -3.32 -1.26 10.59
CA ALA A 34 -3.84 -2.09 9.51
C ALA A 34 -4.22 -3.51 9.96
N HIS A 35 -3.99 -3.88 11.23
CA HIS A 35 -4.31 -5.21 11.75
C HIS A 35 -5.75 -5.64 11.40
N PRO A 36 -5.97 -6.89 10.95
CA PRO A 36 -5.05 -8.04 10.96
C PRO A 36 -4.09 -8.14 9.76
N PHE A 37 -4.07 -7.15 8.86
CA PHE A 37 -3.13 -7.10 7.74
C PHE A 37 -1.77 -6.58 8.19
N HIS A 38 -0.73 -6.88 7.41
CA HIS A 38 0.63 -6.41 7.66
C HIS A 38 0.72 -4.89 7.57
N ASP A 39 0.11 -4.31 6.53
CA ASP A 39 0.09 -2.87 6.27
C ASP A 39 -1.19 -2.42 5.54
N TRP A 40 -1.37 -1.11 5.40
CA TRP A 40 -2.56 -0.54 4.76
C TRP A 40 -2.68 -0.87 3.27
N ASN A 41 -1.57 -1.08 2.54
CA ASN A 41 -1.64 -1.45 1.13
C ASN A 41 -2.20 -2.88 1.00
N GLU A 42 -1.75 -3.81 1.84
CA GLU A 42 -2.29 -5.18 1.86
C GLU A 42 -3.79 -5.19 2.17
N ARG A 43 -4.19 -4.44 3.21
CA ARG A 43 -5.60 -4.33 3.58
C ARG A 43 -6.48 -3.84 2.43
N ILE A 44 -6.10 -2.73 1.81
CA ILE A 44 -6.92 -2.10 0.75
C ILE A 44 -6.85 -2.92 -0.54
N ALA A 45 -5.74 -3.62 -0.81
CA ALA A 45 -5.66 -4.55 -1.92
C ALA A 45 -6.65 -5.71 -1.79
N GLU A 46 -6.84 -6.25 -0.58
CA GLU A 46 -7.84 -7.29 -0.29
C GLU A 46 -9.26 -6.73 -0.30
N GLU A 47 -9.47 -5.51 0.23
CA GLU A 47 -10.80 -4.92 0.37
C GLU A 47 -11.32 -4.23 -0.90
N CYS A 48 -10.45 -3.84 -1.85
CA CYS A 48 -10.83 -3.05 -3.02
C CYS A 48 -10.13 -3.48 -4.32
N TYR A 49 -8.80 -3.41 -4.39
CA TYR A 49 -8.10 -3.53 -5.69
C TYR A 49 -8.29 -4.91 -6.33
N THR A 50 -8.09 -5.97 -5.55
CA THR A 50 -8.25 -7.35 -5.99
C THR A 50 -9.72 -7.69 -6.25
N PRO A 51 -10.69 -7.39 -5.36
CA PRO A 51 -12.11 -7.58 -5.64
C PRO A 51 -12.60 -6.97 -6.95
N ASN A 52 -12.13 -5.77 -7.34
CA ASN A 52 -12.52 -5.16 -8.61
C ASN A 52 -12.02 -5.91 -9.85
N THR A 53 -10.95 -6.70 -9.75
CA THR A 53 -10.48 -7.54 -10.87
C THR A 53 -11.33 -8.79 -11.10
N GLN A 54 -12.20 -9.13 -10.13
CA GLN A 54 -12.97 -10.36 -10.08
C GLN A 54 -14.29 -10.15 -9.30
N ALA A 55 -14.97 -9.04 -9.59
CA ALA A 55 -16.20 -8.65 -8.93
C ALA A 55 -17.31 -9.66 -9.24
N ARG A 56 -18.00 -10.11 -8.19
CA ARG A 56 -19.08 -11.10 -8.29
C ARG A 56 -20.39 -10.44 -8.68
N ILE A 57 -21.10 -11.03 -9.63
CA ILE A 57 -22.48 -10.71 -9.97
C ILE A 57 -23.36 -11.89 -9.56
N LEU A 58 -24.29 -11.64 -8.63
CA LEU A 58 -25.22 -12.63 -8.13
C LEU A 58 -26.54 -12.59 -8.92
N ASP A 59 -27.27 -13.70 -8.94
CA ASP A 59 -28.66 -13.75 -9.41
C ASP A 59 -29.67 -13.42 -8.30
N GLU A 60 -30.96 -13.46 -8.63
CA GLU A 60 -32.07 -13.14 -7.72
C GLU A 60 -32.17 -14.10 -6.52
N GLN A 61 -31.55 -15.28 -6.60
CA GLN A 61 -31.48 -16.26 -5.51
C GLN A 61 -30.18 -16.12 -4.70
N GLY A 62 -29.35 -15.11 -4.98
CA GLY A 62 -28.08 -14.89 -4.32
C GLY A 62 -26.95 -15.82 -4.77
N ARG A 63 -27.14 -16.54 -5.90
CA ARG A 63 -26.12 -17.43 -6.43
C ARG A 63 -25.18 -16.69 -7.37
N LEU A 64 -23.88 -17.00 -7.31
CA LEU A 64 -22.89 -16.44 -8.24
C LEU A 64 -23.22 -16.84 -9.67
N ARG A 65 -23.47 -15.83 -10.51
CA ARG A 65 -23.82 -15.98 -11.93
C ARG A 65 -22.66 -15.63 -12.84
N ARG A 66 -21.88 -14.61 -12.49
CA ARG A 66 -20.75 -14.12 -13.30
C ARG A 66 -19.67 -13.49 -12.43
N VAL A 67 -18.44 -13.54 -12.90
CA VAL A 67 -17.30 -12.80 -12.36
C VAL A 67 -16.82 -11.82 -13.43
N VAL A 68 -16.61 -10.56 -13.08
CA VAL A 68 -16.18 -9.50 -14.01
C VAL A 68 -15.00 -8.72 -13.48
N ASN A 69 -14.17 -8.24 -14.41
CA ASN A 69 -13.13 -7.27 -14.10
C ASN A 69 -13.68 -5.87 -14.36
N ASN A 70 -13.97 -5.10 -13.32
CA ASN A 70 -14.55 -3.75 -13.44
C ASN A 70 -13.65 -2.81 -14.24
N TYR A 71 -12.32 -2.97 -14.15
CA TYR A 71 -11.35 -2.15 -14.86
C TYR A 71 -11.45 -2.28 -16.40
N GLU A 72 -12.04 -3.35 -16.92
CA GLU A 72 -12.29 -3.49 -18.37
C GLU A 72 -13.35 -2.49 -18.88
N HIS A 73 -14.14 -1.93 -17.97
CA HIS A 73 -15.36 -1.20 -18.30
C HIS A 73 -15.37 0.25 -17.79
N ILE A 74 -14.54 0.58 -16.80
CA ILE A 74 -14.38 1.94 -16.25
C ILE A 74 -13.07 2.56 -16.72
N SER A 75 -13.01 3.89 -16.81
CA SER A 75 -11.73 4.59 -16.84
C SER A 75 -11.10 4.55 -15.44
N PHE A 76 -9.77 4.50 -15.35
CA PHE A 76 -9.09 4.49 -14.06
C PHE A 76 -7.69 5.08 -14.16
N ASP A 77 -7.16 5.55 -13.05
CA ASP A 77 -5.72 5.68 -12.84
C ASP A 77 -5.30 4.94 -11.58
N PHE A 78 -4.07 4.42 -11.58
CA PHE A 78 -3.43 3.88 -10.39
C PHE A 78 -2.16 4.67 -10.11
N GLY A 79 -1.97 5.07 -8.86
CA GLY A 79 -0.73 5.71 -8.42
C GLY A 79 0.50 4.84 -8.71
N PRO A 80 1.58 5.39 -9.31
CA PRO A 80 2.78 4.62 -9.65
C PRO A 80 3.43 3.86 -8.49
N THR A 81 3.43 4.43 -7.29
CA THR A 81 3.97 3.78 -6.09
C THR A 81 3.12 2.59 -5.65
N LEU A 82 1.80 2.69 -5.77
CA LEU A 82 0.88 1.57 -5.53
C LEU A 82 1.07 0.47 -6.59
N LEU A 83 1.25 0.80 -7.87
CA LEU A 83 1.52 -0.20 -8.92
C LEU A 83 2.83 -0.95 -8.68
N SER A 84 3.89 -0.25 -8.25
CA SER A 84 5.15 -0.90 -7.86
C SER A 84 4.97 -1.88 -6.69
N TRP A 85 4.17 -1.52 -5.69
CA TRP A 85 3.84 -2.42 -4.58
C TRP A 85 3.01 -3.63 -5.04
N LEU A 86 1.97 -3.40 -5.87
CA LEU A 86 1.11 -4.48 -6.42
C LEU A 86 1.92 -5.45 -7.28
N GLU A 87 2.85 -4.95 -8.10
CA GLU A 87 3.74 -5.77 -8.94
C GLU A 87 4.53 -6.80 -8.11
N GLN A 88 4.98 -6.40 -6.91
CA GLN A 88 5.78 -7.26 -6.03
C GLN A 88 4.93 -8.12 -5.08
N LYS A 89 3.85 -7.57 -4.53
CA LYS A 89 3.08 -8.17 -3.43
C LYS A 89 1.77 -8.82 -3.88
N CYS A 90 1.16 -8.33 -4.97
CA CYS A 90 -0.09 -8.86 -5.55
C CYS A 90 0.02 -9.03 -7.08
N PRO A 91 0.99 -9.83 -7.58
CA PRO A 91 1.33 -9.87 -9.01
C PRO A 91 0.19 -10.35 -9.92
N ASP A 92 -0.77 -11.14 -9.40
CA ASP A 92 -1.96 -11.54 -10.15
C ASP A 92 -2.93 -10.36 -10.34
N THR A 93 -3.22 -9.60 -9.28
CA THR A 93 -4.04 -8.38 -9.32
C THR A 93 -3.41 -7.36 -10.27
N TYR A 94 -2.11 -7.12 -10.15
CA TYR A 94 -1.36 -6.23 -11.04
C TYR A 94 -1.54 -6.62 -12.52
N ARG A 95 -1.31 -7.89 -12.87
CA ARG A 95 -1.47 -8.38 -14.25
C ARG A 95 -2.91 -8.26 -14.75
N ARG A 96 -3.91 -8.51 -13.91
CA ARG A 96 -5.33 -8.36 -14.27
C ARG A 96 -5.72 -6.90 -14.54
N ILE A 97 -5.14 -5.94 -13.81
CA ILE A 97 -5.33 -4.50 -14.07
C ILE A 97 -4.74 -4.12 -15.44
N LEU A 98 -3.50 -4.52 -15.72
CA LEU A 98 -2.86 -4.22 -17.02
C LEU A 98 -3.60 -4.86 -18.19
N ASN A 99 -4.01 -6.13 -18.05
CA ASN A 99 -4.79 -6.83 -19.06
C ASN A 99 -6.15 -6.17 -19.29
N ALA A 100 -6.76 -5.57 -18.27
CA ALA A 100 -8.03 -4.85 -18.41
C ALA A 100 -7.90 -3.66 -19.37
N ASP A 101 -6.78 -2.91 -19.30
CA ASP A 101 -6.50 -1.84 -20.24
C ASP A 101 -6.35 -2.38 -21.68
N VAL A 102 -5.60 -3.47 -21.87
CA VAL A 102 -5.44 -4.13 -23.19
C VAL A 102 -6.78 -4.58 -23.77
N LEU A 103 -7.65 -5.18 -22.97
CA LEU A 103 -8.99 -5.59 -23.40
C LEU A 103 -9.90 -4.39 -23.70
N SER A 104 -9.76 -3.30 -22.93
CA SER A 104 -10.54 -2.08 -23.16
C SER A 104 -10.21 -1.43 -24.51
N ILE A 105 -8.93 -1.43 -24.94
CA ILE A 105 -8.50 -0.91 -26.25
C ILE A 105 -9.30 -1.55 -27.40
N GLN A 106 -9.54 -2.86 -27.32
CA GLN A 106 -10.31 -3.60 -28.33
C GLN A 106 -11.80 -3.21 -28.36
N LYS A 107 -12.33 -2.76 -27.21
CA LYS A 107 -13.75 -2.40 -27.01
C LYS A 107 -14.02 -0.89 -27.14
N ARG A 108 -12.98 -0.06 -27.33
CA ARG A 108 -13.04 1.41 -27.21
C ARG A 108 -12.32 2.11 -28.36
N SER A 109 -12.53 1.63 -29.59
CA SER A 109 -11.94 2.20 -30.82
C SER A 109 -10.41 2.41 -30.78
N GLY A 110 -9.67 1.57 -30.05
CA GLY A 110 -8.22 1.70 -29.92
C GLY A 110 -7.73 2.50 -28.72
N HIS A 111 -8.63 3.02 -27.87
CA HIS A 111 -8.29 3.81 -26.68
C HIS A 111 -8.39 2.99 -25.39
N GLY A 112 -7.35 3.03 -24.55
CA GLY A 112 -7.35 2.30 -23.28
C GLY A 112 -8.03 3.07 -22.15
N ASN A 113 -8.53 2.34 -21.15
CA ASN A 113 -9.20 2.89 -19.97
C ASN A 113 -8.25 3.55 -18.97
N ALA A 114 -6.99 3.10 -18.90
CA ALA A 114 -5.99 3.58 -17.95
C ALA A 114 -5.49 4.99 -18.31
N LEU A 115 -5.38 5.86 -17.29
CA LEU A 115 -4.74 7.17 -17.37
C LEU A 115 -3.44 7.18 -16.54
N ALA A 116 -2.52 8.08 -16.89
CA ALA A 116 -1.37 8.33 -16.04
C ALA A 116 -1.76 9.21 -14.85
N GLN A 117 -0.95 9.20 -13.79
CA GLN A 117 -1.09 10.07 -12.62
C GLN A 117 0.26 10.74 -12.37
N ALA A 118 0.29 12.03 -11.99
CA ALA A 118 1.55 12.65 -11.56
C ALA A 118 2.22 11.82 -10.44
N TYR A 119 3.51 11.54 -10.61
CA TYR A 119 4.13 10.31 -10.08
C TYR A 119 4.03 10.10 -8.55
N ASN A 120 4.40 11.10 -7.76
CA ASN A 120 4.40 11.05 -6.29
C ASN A 120 3.10 11.59 -5.68
N HIS A 121 2.06 11.83 -6.48
CA HIS A 121 0.83 12.48 -6.03
C HIS A 121 1.09 13.85 -5.34
N MET A 122 2.03 14.61 -5.90
CA MET A 122 2.40 15.96 -5.45
C MET A 122 1.35 16.97 -5.91
N ILE A 123 1.03 17.96 -5.06
CA ILE A 123 0.14 19.07 -5.44
C ILE A 123 0.88 19.96 -6.45
N MET A 124 0.69 19.65 -7.74
CA MET A 124 1.46 20.20 -8.85
C MET A 124 1.52 21.73 -8.83
N PRO A 125 0.42 22.49 -8.64
CA PRO A 125 0.50 23.95 -8.66
C PRO A 125 1.33 24.56 -7.52
N LEU A 126 1.57 23.81 -6.43
CA LEU A 126 2.44 24.24 -5.34
C LEU A 126 3.89 23.78 -5.54
N ALA A 127 4.19 23.01 -6.58
CA ALA A 127 5.53 22.51 -6.87
C ALA A 127 6.34 23.51 -7.72
N SER A 128 7.66 23.37 -7.72
CA SER A 128 8.51 24.12 -8.65
C SER A 128 8.28 23.64 -10.09
N LEU A 129 8.57 24.48 -11.09
CA LEU A 129 8.47 24.07 -12.50
C LEU A 129 9.30 22.82 -12.80
N ARG A 130 10.51 22.71 -12.24
CA ARG A 130 11.38 21.54 -12.38
C ARG A 130 10.70 20.28 -11.83
N ASP A 131 10.07 20.37 -10.67
CA ASP A 131 9.34 19.26 -10.08
C ASP A 131 8.11 18.90 -10.90
N LYS A 132 7.35 19.88 -11.40
CA LYS A 132 6.22 19.64 -12.31
C LYS A 132 6.67 18.80 -13.52
N VAL A 133 7.76 19.21 -14.17
CA VAL A 133 8.34 18.46 -15.31
C VAL A 133 8.75 17.05 -14.90
N THR A 134 9.53 16.89 -13.83
CA THR A 134 9.97 15.55 -13.37
C THR A 134 8.78 14.65 -13.05
N GLN A 135 7.76 15.15 -12.34
CA GLN A 135 6.57 14.39 -11.98
C GLN A 135 5.77 13.93 -13.22
N THR A 136 5.67 14.76 -14.25
CA THR A 136 5.03 14.41 -15.53
C THR A 136 5.85 13.40 -16.33
N VAL A 137 7.17 13.60 -16.45
CA VAL A 137 8.07 12.67 -17.17
C VAL A 137 8.06 11.30 -16.51
N TRP A 138 8.19 11.26 -15.18
CA TRP A 138 8.18 10.01 -14.42
C TRP A 138 6.85 9.27 -14.55
N ALA A 139 5.73 9.98 -14.48
CA ALA A 139 4.40 9.42 -14.70
C ALA A 139 4.26 8.78 -16.09
N ILE A 140 4.73 9.46 -17.14
CA ILE A 140 4.67 8.95 -18.51
C ILE A 140 5.57 7.71 -18.66
N LYS A 141 6.81 7.75 -18.15
CA LYS A 141 7.75 6.62 -18.25
C LYS A 141 7.26 5.39 -17.46
N ASP A 142 6.72 5.58 -16.25
CA ASP A 142 6.09 4.50 -15.49
C ASP A 142 4.90 3.91 -16.25
N PHE A 143 3.98 4.76 -16.73
CA PHE A 143 2.82 4.33 -17.49
C PHE A 143 3.22 3.52 -18.74
N MET A 144 4.17 4.02 -19.53
CA MET A 144 4.66 3.34 -20.73
C MET A 144 5.29 1.99 -20.41
N LYS A 145 6.08 1.89 -19.33
CA LYS A 145 6.67 0.62 -18.90
C LYS A 145 5.60 -0.42 -18.57
N ARG A 146 4.48 -0.02 -17.96
CA ARG A 146 3.46 -0.94 -17.46
C ARG A 146 2.41 -1.27 -18.52
N PHE A 147 1.79 -0.25 -19.10
CA PHE A 147 0.67 -0.37 -20.03
C PHE A 147 1.10 -0.46 -21.50
N GLN A 148 2.39 -0.34 -21.81
CA GLN A 148 2.96 -0.54 -23.16
C GLN A 148 2.36 0.39 -24.24
N ARG A 149 1.86 1.56 -23.84
CA ARG A 149 1.39 2.65 -24.71
C ARG A 149 1.66 4.00 -24.05
N ARG A 150 1.57 5.10 -24.80
CA ARG A 150 1.61 6.45 -24.21
C ARG A 150 0.27 6.77 -23.53
N PRO A 151 0.26 7.48 -22.39
CA PRO A 151 -0.97 7.96 -21.79
C PRO A 151 -1.55 9.12 -22.61
N GLU A 152 -2.86 9.12 -22.82
CA GLU A 152 -3.58 10.19 -23.54
C GLU A 152 -4.10 11.26 -22.58
N GLY A 153 -4.39 10.87 -21.34
CA GLY A 153 -4.81 11.75 -20.26
C GLY A 153 -3.99 11.53 -18.99
N MET A 154 -3.98 12.54 -18.12
CA MET A 154 -3.31 12.47 -16.82
C MET A 154 -4.21 12.99 -15.69
N TRP A 155 -4.33 12.20 -14.62
CA TRP A 155 -4.91 12.62 -13.36
C TRP A 155 -3.94 13.53 -12.60
N LEU A 156 -4.40 14.74 -12.29
CA LEU A 156 -3.68 15.67 -11.43
C LEU A 156 -4.04 15.35 -9.97
N PRO A 157 -3.05 15.23 -9.06
CA PRO A 157 -3.30 14.95 -7.65
C PRO A 157 -4.29 15.93 -7.05
N GLU A 158 -5.38 15.41 -6.48
CA GLU A 158 -6.48 16.21 -5.93
C GLU A 158 -7.18 17.09 -6.97
N THR A 159 -7.06 16.77 -8.25
CA THR A 159 -7.41 17.61 -9.41
C THR A 159 -6.80 19.03 -9.31
N ALA A 160 -5.70 19.19 -8.58
CA ALA A 160 -5.11 20.49 -8.32
C ALA A 160 -4.49 21.08 -9.60
N VAL A 161 -4.91 22.29 -9.98
CA VAL A 161 -4.59 22.85 -11.31
C VAL A 161 -4.18 24.33 -11.28
N ASP A 162 -3.23 24.68 -12.15
CA ASP A 162 -2.87 26.02 -12.61
C ASP A 162 -2.42 25.96 -14.08
N LYS A 163 -2.27 27.11 -14.75
CA LYS A 163 -1.87 27.13 -16.16
C LYS A 163 -0.46 26.59 -16.40
N GLU A 164 0.48 26.80 -15.46
CA GLU A 164 1.85 26.29 -15.59
C GLU A 164 1.87 24.75 -15.59
N THR A 165 1.08 24.10 -14.73
CA THR A 165 0.92 22.64 -14.71
C THR A 165 0.31 22.14 -16.01
N LEU A 166 -0.75 22.78 -16.51
CA LEU A 166 -1.36 22.40 -17.79
C LEU A 166 -0.40 22.60 -18.97
N GLY A 167 0.42 23.66 -18.95
CA GLY A 167 1.48 23.87 -19.93
C GLY A 167 2.47 22.71 -19.96
N VAL A 168 2.95 22.28 -18.79
CA VAL A 168 3.84 21.11 -18.67
C VAL A 168 3.19 19.84 -19.23
N LEU A 169 1.90 19.60 -18.97
CA LEU A 169 1.18 18.45 -19.53
C LEU A 169 1.12 18.50 -21.07
N ILE A 170 0.79 19.66 -21.64
CA ILE A 170 0.71 19.88 -23.09
C ILE A 170 2.08 19.63 -23.74
N ASP A 171 3.15 20.21 -23.17
CA ASP A 171 4.51 20.10 -23.69
C ASP A 171 5.01 18.64 -23.72
N HIS A 172 4.42 17.76 -22.91
CA HIS A 172 4.73 16.31 -22.85
C HIS A 172 3.72 15.42 -23.60
N GLY A 173 2.76 16.02 -24.32
CA GLY A 173 1.82 15.33 -25.19
C GLY A 173 0.61 14.72 -24.49
N ILE A 174 0.21 15.25 -23.33
CA ILE A 174 -1.05 14.88 -22.66
C ILE A 174 -2.19 15.70 -23.26
N SER A 175 -3.24 15.01 -23.72
CA SER A 175 -4.36 15.61 -24.46
C SER A 175 -5.50 16.10 -23.57
N PHE A 176 -5.70 15.49 -22.40
CA PHE A 176 -6.78 15.87 -21.48
C PHE A 176 -6.48 15.61 -20.01
N THR A 177 -7.27 16.27 -19.15
CA THR A 177 -7.35 15.97 -17.71
C THR A 177 -8.80 16.11 -17.22
N ILE A 178 -9.06 15.63 -16.00
CA ILE A 178 -10.38 15.60 -15.38
C ILE A 178 -10.36 16.55 -14.18
N LEU A 179 -11.32 17.45 -14.10
CA LEU A 179 -11.43 18.46 -13.05
C LEU A 179 -12.83 18.50 -12.45
N SER A 180 -12.93 19.14 -11.29
CA SER A 180 -14.19 19.43 -10.64
C SER A 180 -14.91 20.61 -11.30
N PRO A 181 -16.25 20.59 -11.44
CA PRO A 181 -16.99 21.71 -12.02
C PRO A 181 -16.78 23.04 -11.27
N TRP A 182 -16.45 23.00 -9.98
CA TRP A 182 -16.12 24.18 -9.17
C TRP A 182 -14.85 24.91 -9.62
N GLN A 183 -14.02 24.26 -10.45
CA GLN A 183 -12.77 24.82 -10.95
C GLN A 183 -12.94 25.56 -12.28
N ALA A 184 -14.14 25.52 -12.88
CA ALA A 184 -14.49 26.35 -14.01
C ALA A 184 -14.86 27.77 -13.54
N ARG A 185 -14.24 28.79 -14.14
CA ARG A 185 -14.57 30.20 -13.87
C ARG A 185 -15.65 30.68 -14.84
N ARG A 186 -15.39 30.50 -16.13
CA ARG A 186 -16.28 30.92 -17.21
C ARG A 186 -16.09 30.03 -18.42
N PHE A 187 -17.13 29.89 -19.24
CA PHE A 187 -17.06 29.15 -20.50
C PHE A 187 -17.66 29.97 -21.64
N ARG A 188 -17.34 29.60 -22.89
CA ARG A 188 -18.05 30.07 -24.08
C ARG A 188 -18.36 28.88 -24.98
N ALA A 189 -19.54 28.89 -25.60
CA ALA A 189 -20.05 27.72 -26.34
C ALA A 189 -19.22 27.37 -27.58
N VAL A 190 -18.66 28.38 -28.23
CA VAL A 190 -17.76 28.28 -29.38
C VAL A 190 -16.80 29.47 -29.36
N SER A 191 -15.72 29.40 -30.12
CA SER A 191 -14.81 30.54 -30.26
C SER A 191 -15.56 31.77 -30.80
N GLY A 192 -15.34 32.93 -30.19
CA GLY A 192 -16.03 34.17 -30.52
C GLY A 192 -17.40 34.38 -29.86
N ALA A 193 -17.97 33.36 -29.21
CA ALA A 193 -19.16 33.54 -28.38
C ALA A 193 -18.81 34.30 -27.07
N GLU A 194 -19.84 34.88 -26.44
CA GLU A 194 -19.69 35.55 -25.14
C GLU A 194 -19.29 34.58 -24.04
N TRP A 195 -18.45 35.06 -23.12
CA TRP A 195 -18.09 34.31 -21.93
C TRP A 195 -19.22 34.40 -20.90
N VAL A 196 -19.64 33.24 -20.39
CA VAL A 196 -20.62 33.10 -19.32
C VAL A 196 -19.90 32.63 -18.07
N ASP A 197 -20.07 33.37 -16.97
CA ASP A 197 -19.56 32.95 -15.66
C ASP A 197 -20.29 31.67 -15.21
N VAL A 198 -19.49 30.68 -14.82
CA VAL A 198 -19.96 29.40 -14.27
C VAL A 198 -19.27 29.07 -12.96
N SER A 199 -18.74 30.11 -12.30
CA SER A 199 -18.15 30.01 -10.98
C SER A 199 -19.20 29.47 -10.01
N GLY A 200 -18.77 28.61 -9.08
CA GLY A 200 -19.72 27.93 -8.19
C GLY A 200 -20.31 26.64 -8.76
N GLY A 201 -19.64 26.03 -9.75
CA GLY A 201 -19.93 24.65 -10.14
C GLY A 201 -21.11 24.47 -11.10
N THR A 202 -21.44 25.50 -11.89
CA THR A 202 -22.59 25.49 -12.81
C THR A 202 -22.24 25.16 -14.25
N VAL A 203 -20.97 24.82 -14.53
CA VAL A 203 -20.53 24.34 -15.84
C VAL A 203 -21.24 23.02 -16.18
N ASP A 204 -21.73 22.87 -17.41
CA ASP A 204 -22.42 21.64 -17.82
C ASP A 204 -21.40 20.50 -17.97
N PRO A 205 -21.50 19.41 -17.18
CA PRO A 205 -20.53 18.32 -17.20
C PRO A 205 -20.69 17.37 -18.40
N SER A 206 -21.70 17.56 -19.24
CA SER A 206 -22.07 16.60 -20.29
C SER A 206 -21.20 16.61 -21.55
N ARG A 207 -20.14 17.43 -21.57
CA ARG A 207 -19.28 17.64 -22.73
C ARG A 207 -17.88 18.10 -22.32
N PRO A 208 -16.85 17.87 -23.15
CA PRO A 208 -15.51 18.39 -22.94
C PRO A 208 -15.39 19.88 -23.28
N TYR A 209 -14.36 20.53 -22.72
CA TYR A 209 -14.04 21.94 -22.95
C TYR A 209 -12.57 22.12 -23.33
N LYS A 210 -12.27 23.06 -24.23
CA LYS A 210 -10.90 23.48 -24.56
C LYS A 210 -10.39 24.51 -23.56
N CYS A 211 -9.24 24.26 -22.96
CA CYS A 211 -8.51 25.25 -22.17
C CYS A 211 -7.24 25.66 -22.93
N SER A 212 -7.08 26.97 -23.19
CA SER A 212 -5.89 27.51 -23.84
C SER A 212 -4.86 27.96 -22.81
N VAL A 213 -3.62 27.50 -22.98
CA VAL A 213 -2.46 27.90 -22.18
C VAL A 213 -1.51 28.70 -23.06
N VAL A 214 -1.28 29.96 -22.68
CA VAL A 214 -0.41 30.87 -23.44
C VAL A 214 1.01 30.30 -23.47
N GLY A 215 1.55 30.07 -24.67
CA GLY A 215 2.91 29.56 -24.87
C GLY A 215 3.01 28.05 -25.12
N SER A 216 2.07 27.23 -24.62
CA SER A 216 2.13 25.76 -24.77
C SER A 216 1.09 25.18 -25.74
N GLY A 217 -0.13 25.75 -25.79
CA GLY A 217 -1.18 25.26 -26.70
C GLY A 217 -2.54 25.10 -26.02
N GLN A 218 -3.20 23.97 -26.30
CA GLN A 218 -4.56 23.68 -25.79
C GLN A 218 -4.61 22.29 -25.18
N ILE A 219 -5.37 22.15 -24.10
CA ILE A 219 -5.68 20.88 -23.46
C ILE A 219 -7.18 20.75 -23.27
N THR A 220 -7.70 19.53 -23.36
CA THR A 220 -9.12 19.25 -23.11
C THR A 220 -9.37 19.03 -21.61
N ILE A 221 -10.44 19.64 -21.10
CA ILE A 221 -10.89 19.50 -19.72
C ILE A 221 -12.24 18.80 -19.71
N PHE A 222 -12.34 17.73 -18.92
CA PHE A 222 -13.60 17.09 -18.57
C PHE A 222 -14.01 17.50 -17.15
N PHE A 223 -15.25 17.98 -16.98
CA PHE A 223 -15.81 18.29 -15.65
C PHE A 223 -16.80 17.21 -15.25
N TYR A 224 -16.50 16.44 -14.21
CA TYR A 224 -17.38 15.35 -13.79
C TYR A 224 -18.68 15.86 -13.15
N ASP A 225 -19.72 15.02 -13.15
CA ASP A 225 -20.96 15.30 -12.45
C ASP A 225 -20.75 15.20 -10.93
N ALA A 226 -20.58 16.36 -10.28
CA ALA A 226 -20.29 16.44 -8.86
C ALA A 226 -21.41 15.89 -7.97
N PRO A 227 -22.72 16.18 -8.21
CA PRO A 227 -23.80 15.60 -7.43
C PRO A 227 -23.84 14.06 -7.45
N ILE A 228 -23.63 13.41 -8.60
CA ILE A 228 -23.59 11.95 -8.68
C ILE A 228 -22.33 11.40 -8.00
N SER A 229 -21.17 12.02 -8.24
CA SER A 229 -19.89 11.59 -7.64
C SER A 229 -19.94 11.68 -6.10
N GLN A 230 -20.53 12.74 -5.56
CA GLN A 230 -20.73 12.90 -4.11
C GLN A 230 -21.68 11.84 -3.53
N ALA A 231 -22.72 11.43 -4.28
CA ALA A 231 -23.66 10.42 -3.83
C ALA A 231 -23.01 9.03 -3.68
N ILE A 232 -22.03 8.71 -4.54
CA ILE A 232 -21.21 7.50 -4.42
C ILE A 232 -20.37 7.54 -3.16
N ALA A 233 -19.65 8.64 -2.93
CA ALA A 233 -18.75 8.75 -1.80
C ALA A 233 -19.49 8.79 -0.44
N PHE A 234 -20.63 9.48 -0.35
CA PHE A 234 -21.22 9.85 0.95
C PHE A 234 -22.70 9.53 1.14
N GLN A 235 -23.44 9.04 0.13
CA GLN A 235 -24.90 8.82 0.22
C GLN A 235 -25.31 7.36 0.00
N HIS A 236 -24.39 6.42 0.25
CA HIS A 236 -24.65 4.98 0.19
C HIS A 236 -25.21 4.47 -1.16
N LEU A 237 -24.95 5.19 -2.27
CA LEU A 237 -25.44 4.81 -3.60
C LEU A 237 -24.92 3.43 -4.04
N LEU A 238 -23.78 3.00 -3.50
CA LEU A 238 -23.17 1.70 -3.76
C LEU A 238 -23.82 0.53 -3.00
N ASN A 239 -24.89 0.75 -2.24
CA ASN A 239 -25.67 -0.35 -1.64
C ASN A 239 -26.46 -1.14 -2.70
N SER A 240 -26.71 -0.56 -3.88
CA SER A 240 -27.50 -1.16 -4.96
C SER A 240 -26.93 -0.76 -6.31
N GLY A 241 -26.52 -1.76 -7.11
CA GLY A 241 -26.07 -1.52 -8.48
C GLY A 241 -27.17 -0.96 -9.39
N GLU A 242 -28.45 -1.26 -9.09
CA GLU A 242 -29.57 -0.70 -9.83
C GLU A 242 -29.77 0.78 -9.51
N ASP A 243 -29.62 1.18 -8.24
CA ASP A 243 -29.72 2.59 -7.85
C ASP A 243 -28.59 3.41 -8.49
N LEU A 244 -27.36 2.87 -8.50
CA LEU A 244 -26.23 3.47 -9.20
C LEU A 244 -26.54 3.65 -10.70
N ARG A 245 -27.05 2.60 -11.36
CA ARG A 245 -27.44 2.65 -12.77
C ARG A 245 -28.49 3.72 -13.05
N LEU A 246 -29.59 3.71 -12.30
CA LEU A 246 -30.67 4.67 -12.46
C LEU A 246 -30.20 6.11 -12.21
N ARG A 247 -29.30 6.30 -11.23
CA ARG A 247 -28.73 7.62 -10.93
C ARG A 247 -27.88 8.15 -12.08
N LEU A 248 -27.07 7.30 -12.72
CA LEU A 248 -26.28 7.66 -13.90
C LEU A 248 -27.20 8.00 -15.09
N LEU A 249 -28.22 7.17 -15.36
CA LEU A 249 -29.19 7.45 -16.43
C LEU A 249 -29.97 8.76 -16.20
N GLY A 250 -30.22 9.11 -14.94
CA GLY A 250 -30.84 10.38 -14.56
C GLY A 250 -30.00 11.63 -14.86
N GLY A 251 -28.71 11.49 -15.20
CA GLY A 251 -27.84 12.61 -15.60
C GLY A 251 -28.09 13.10 -17.04
N PHE A 252 -28.76 12.31 -17.87
CA PHE A 252 -29.13 12.70 -19.23
C PHE A 252 -30.30 13.69 -19.24
N SER A 253 -30.32 14.59 -20.22
CA SER A 253 -31.39 15.56 -20.42
C SER A 253 -31.75 15.68 -21.88
N ASP A 254 -33.04 15.58 -22.21
CA ASP A 254 -33.52 15.73 -23.59
C ASP A 254 -33.50 17.20 -24.07
N GLN A 255 -33.18 18.16 -23.17
CA GLN A 255 -32.98 19.56 -23.53
C GLN A 255 -31.62 19.84 -24.18
N ARG A 256 -30.65 18.91 -24.04
CA ARG A 256 -29.31 19.09 -24.62
C ARG A 256 -29.31 18.70 -26.10
N THR A 257 -28.72 19.56 -26.92
CA THR A 257 -28.70 19.43 -28.39
C THR A 257 -27.35 18.89 -28.92
N TRP A 258 -26.55 18.26 -28.05
CA TRP A 258 -25.26 17.64 -28.38
C TRP A 258 -25.17 16.20 -27.86
N PRO A 259 -24.23 15.37 -28.36
CA PRO A 259 -23.86 14.08 -27.76
C PRO A 259 -23.54 14.22 -26.27
N GLN A 260 -24.21 13.46 -25.40
CA GLN A 260 -24.11 13.64 -23.95
C GLN A 260 -23.18 12.62 -23.32
N LEU A 261 -22.23 13.09 -22.51
CA LEU A 261 -21.44 12.26 -21.61
C LEU A 261 -21.94 12.42 -20.18
N VAL A 262 -22.48 11.38 -19.55
CA VAL A 262 -22.60 11.36 -18.09
C VAL A 262 -21.37 10.70 -17.53
N HIS A 263 -20.53 11.48 -16.83
CA HIS A 263 -19.33 10.93 -16.23
C HIS A 263 -19.11 11.37 -14.79
N ILE A 264 -18.48 10.48 -14.03
CA ILE A 264 -18.18 10.66 -12.61
C ILE A 264 -16.70 10.41 -12.35
N ALA A 265 -16.17 11.02 -11.30
CA ALA A 265 -14.82 10.77 -10.80
C ALA A 265 -14.84 10.69 -9.28
N THR A 266 -14.28 9.61 -8.73
CA THR A 266 -14.22 9.36 -7.28
C THR A 266 -12.90 8.68 -6.92
N ASP A 267 -12.51 8.75 -5.66
CA ASP A 267 -11.50 7.84 -5.11
C ASP A 267 -11.96 6.40 -5.36
N GLY A 268 -11.12 5.62 -6.02
CA GLY A 268 -11.42 4.26 -6.46
C GLY A 268 -11.64 3.30 -5.30
N GLU A 269 -11.05 3.60 -4.14
CA GLU A 269 -11.25 2.94 -2.85
C GLU A 269 -12.73 2.96 -2.40
N SER A 270 -13.57 3.81 -3.00
CA SER A 270 -15.04 3.77 -2.82
C SER A 270 -15.64 2.44 -3.24
N TYR A 271 -15.10 1.79 -4.26
CA TYR A 271 -15.60 0.52 -4.80
C TYR A 271 -15.02 -0.67 -4.02
N GLY A 272 -15.26 -0.73 -2.72
CA GLY A 272 -14.87 -1.86 -1.87
C GLY A 272 -14.41 -1.45 -0.46
N HIS A 273 -13.38 -0.59 -0.36
CA HIS A 273 -12.77 -0.25 0.94
C HIS A 273 -13.66 0.71 1.76
N HIS A 274 -14.08 1.85 1.18
CA HIS A 274 -14.96 2.79 1.88
C HIS A 274 -16.41 2.32 1.91
N HIS A 275 -16.85 1.58 0.89
CA HIS A 275 -18.16 0.93 0.84
C HIS A 275 -17.97 -0.56 0.57
N ARG A 276 -18.09 -1.38 1.61
CA ARG A 276 -17.99 -2.83 1.52
C ARG A 276 -18.93 -3.37 0.44
N PHE A 277 -18.40 -4.18 -0.48
CA PHE A 277 -19.10 -4.73 -1.65
C PHE A 277 -19.47 -3.70 -2.74
N GLY A 278 -18.92 -2.48 -2.69
CA GLY A 278 -19.13 -1.46 -3.70
C GLY A 278 -18.66 -1.88 -5.11
N GLU A 279 -17.66 -2.77 -5.21
CA GLU A 279 -17.23 -3.38 -6.47
C GLU A 279 -18.33 -4.24 -7.11
N MET A 280 -19.17 -4.90 -6.30
CA MET A 280 -20.28 -5.73 -6.79
C MET A 280 -21.43 -4.86 -7.29
N ALA A 281 -21.74 -3.77 -6.59
CA ALA A 281 -22.73 -2.79 -7.06
C ALA A 281 -22.30 -2.15 -8.38
N LEU A 282 -21.01 -1.77 -8.49
CA LEU A 282 -20.42 -1.29 -9.74
C LEU A 282 -20.54 -2.33 -10.85
N ALA A 283 -20.12 -3.58 -10.60
CA ALA A 283 -20.19 -4.68 -11.56
C ALA A 283 -21.62 -4.92 -12.08
N PHE A 284 -22.61 -4.88 -11.20
CA PHE A 284 -24.02 -5.04 -11.57
C PHE A 284 -24.51 -3.87 -12.43
N ALA A 285 -24.20 -2.63 -12.06
CA ALA A 285 -24.58 -1.44 -12.82
C ALA A 285 -23.99 -1.48 -14.25
N LEU A 286 -22.70 -1.82 -14.35
CA LEU A 286 -22.00 -1.97 -15.63
C LEU A 286 -22.61 -3.09 -16.49
N ASP A 287 -22.92 -4.25 -15.90
CA ASP A 287 -23.55 -5.35 -16.65
C ASP A 287 -24.89 -4.96 -17.27
N ARG A 288 -25.70 -4.18 -16.54
CA ARG A 288 -26.98 -3.66 -17.03
C ARG A 288 -26.79 -2.59 -18.09
N LEU A 289 -25.85 -1.66 -17.90
CA LEU A 289 -25.55 -0.61 -18.89
C LEU A 289 -25.03 -1.18 -20.22
N ILE A 290 -24.23 -2.25 -20.19
CA ILE A 290 -23.75 -2.94 -21.40
C ILE A 290 -24.90 -3.54 -22.22
N GLN A 291 -26.01 -3.89 -21.56
CA GLN A 291 -27.19 -4.48 -22.20
C GLN A 291 -28.21 -3.43 -22.67
N ASP A 292 -28.00 -2.17 -22.31
CA ASP A 292 -28.87 -1.06 -22.67
C ASP A 292 -28.57 -0.60 -24.11
N GLN A 293 -29.60 -0.55 -24.96
CA GLN A 293 -29.45 -0.12 -26.36
C GLN A 293 -29.48 1.40 -26.53
N ASP A 294 -29.88 2.14 -25.49
CA ASP A 294 -30.01 3.59 -25.52
C ASP A 294 -28.76 4.34 -25.03
N VAL A 295 -27.78 3.62 -24.46
CA VAL A 295 -26.58 4.20 -23.83
C VAL A 295 -25.34 3.37 -24.15
N GLU A 296 -24.22 4.03 -24.40
CA GLU A 296 -22.93 3.39 -24.67
C GLU A 296 -21.95 3.64 -23.52
N LEU A 297 -21.32 2.57 -22.99
CA LEU A 297 -20.17 2.72 -22.10
C LEU A 297 -18.94 3.15 -22.91
N THR A 298 -18.21 4.16 -22.44
CA THR A 298 -17.02 4.70 -23.10
C THR A 298 -15.91 5.04 -22.11
N ASN A 299 -14.76 5.48 -22.63
CA ASN A 299 -13.72 6.18 -21.86
C ASN A 299 -13.49 7.59 -22.41
N TYR A 300 -12.74 8.41 -21.67
CA TYR A 300 -12.53 9.82 -22.03
C TYR A 300 -11.87 10.00 -23.40
N ALA A 301 -10.90 9.15 -23.74
CA ALA A 301 -10.14 9.25 -24.97
C ALA A 301 -11.00 8.88 -26.20
N GLU A 302 -11.76 7.79 -26.12
CA GLU A 302 -12.72 7.40 -27.16
C GLU A 302 -13.82 8.45 -27.34
N PHE A 303 -14.36 9.00 -26.24
CA PHE A 303 -15.34 10.07 -26.33
C PHE A 303 -14.74 11.32 -26.99
N LEU A 304 -13.51 11.68 -26.63
CA LEU A 304 -12.80 12.84 -27.19
C LEU A 304 -12.54 12.70 -28.69
N ASP A 305 -12.14 11.50 -29.14
CA ASP A 305 -11.93 11.20 -30.57
C ASP A 305 -13.23 11.32 -31.37
N LYS A 306 -14.34 10.76 -30.84
CA LYS A 306 -15.66 10.83 -31.48
C LYS A 306 -16.25 12.25 -31.44
N HIS A 307 -16.05 12.99 -30.35
CA HIS A 307 -16.72 14.27 -30.07
C HIS A 307 -15.75 15.36 -29.56
N PRO A 308 -14.87 15.91 -30.42
CA PRO A 308 -13.93 16.95 -30.03
C PRO A 308 -14.60 18.21 -29.47
N PRO A 309 -14.04 18.85 -28.43
CA PRO A 309 -14.65 20.00 -27.79
C PRO A 309 -14.75 21.21 -28.71
N THR A 310 -15.92 21.83 -28.77
CA THR A 310 -16.15 23.13 -29.44
C THR A 310 -16.19 24.28 -28.43
N ALA A 311 -16.65 24.01 -27.21
CA ALA A 311 -16.69 24.96 -26.13
C ALA A 311 -15.29 25.22 -25.56
N GLU A 312 -15.07 26.42 -25.07
CA GLU A 312 -13.84 26.82 -24.38
C GLU A 312 -14.12 27.16 -22.93
N VAL A 313 -13.15 26.91 -22.05
CA VAL A 313 -13.24 27.19 -20.62
C VAL A 313 -12.02 27.97 -20.13
N GLU A 314 -12.26 28.85 -19.18
CA GLU A 314 -11.22 29.46 -18.36
C GLU A 314 -11.34 28.95 -16.92
N LEU A 315 -10.22 28.46 -16.37
CA LEU A 315 -10.17 27.82 -15.06
C LEU A 315 -9.88 28.82 -13.95
N ILE A 316 -10.26 28.46 -12.72
CA ILE A 316 -9.80 29.11 -11.49
C ILE A 316 -8.42 28.50 -11.16
N GLU A 317 -7.37 29.33 -11.15
CA GLU A 317 -6.01 28.86 -10.84
C GLU A 317 -5.85 28.55 -9.35
N TYR A 318 -4.92 27.65 -9.02
CA TYR A 318 -4.68 27.17 -7.66
C TYR A 318 -5.96 26.66 -6.98
N SER A 319 -6.74 25.88 -7.74
CA SER A 319 -7.97 25.23 -7.29
C SER A 319 -7.82 23.71 -7.24
N SER A 320 -8.68 23.03 -6.49
CA SER A 320 -8.75 21.56 -6.39
C SER A 320 -10.19 21.11 -6.13
N TRP A 321 -10.47 19.82 -6.26
CA TRP A 321 -11.80 19.24 -5.99
C TRP A 321 -12.15 19.13 -4.49
N SER A 322 -11.14 19.07 -3.62
CA SER A 322 -11.27 18.65 -2.22
C SER A 322 -11.00 19.78 -1.23
N CYS A 323 -10.80 21.01 -1.71
CA CYS A 323 -10.64 22.20 -0.89
C CYS A 323 -11.36 23.43 -1.50
N PRO A 324 -12.43 23.95 -0.86
CA PRO A 324 -13.12 25.14 -1.34
C PRO A 324 -12.30 26.43 -1.19
N HIS A 325 -11.14 26.37 -0.53
CA HIS A 325 -10.25 27.50 -0.26
C HIS A 325 -9.02 27.53 -1.19
N GLY A 326 -9.18 27.00 -2.42
CA GLY A 326 -8.09 26.76 -3.36
C GLY A 326 -7.17 25.65 -2.86
N LEU A 327 -5.86 25.86 -2.83
CA LEU A 327 -4.89 24.89 -2.30
C LEU A 327 -4.59 25.05 -0.81
N GLY A 328 -5.51 25.65 -0.05
CA GLY A 328 -5.35 25.92 1.38
C GLY A 328 -5.04 24.67 2.20
N ARG A 329 -5.68 23.55 1.88
CA ARG A 329 -5.51 22.26 2.59
C ARG A 329 -4.05 21.80 2.65
N TRP A 330 -3.21 22.13 1.67
CA TRP A 330 -1.80 21.68 1.59
C TRP A 330 -0.78 22.79 1.86
N SER A 331 -1.24 23.96 2.32
CA SER A 331 -0.37 25.14 2.51
C SER A 331 -0.61 25.90 3.81
N ARG A 332 -1.83 25.87 4.38
CA ARG A 332 -2.19 26.66 5.56
C ARG A 332 -3.34 26.06 6.36
N ASP A 333 -3.63 26.69 7.50
CA ASP A 333 -4.89 26.47 8.20
C ASP A 333 -6.04 27.17 7.46
N CYS A 334 -6.75 26.41 6.62
CA CYS A 334 -7.96 26.87 5.95
C CYS A 334 -9.23 26.25 6.56
N GLY A 335 -9.14 25.63 7.74
CA GLY A 335 -10.26 24.95 8.40
C GLY A 335 -10.73 23.64 7.75
N CYS A 336 -10.12 23.20 6.64
CA CYS A 336 -10.46 21.92 6.03
C CYS A 336 -9.90 20.75 6.85
N SER A 337 -10.80 19.96 7.46
CA SER A 337 -10.50 18.77 8.26
C SER A 337 -11.29 17.55 7.78
N SER A 338 -10.96 16.36 8.28
CA SER A 338 -11.75 15.13 8.12
C SER A 338 -13.10 15.20 8.85
N GLY A 339 -13.23 16.10 9.83
CA GLY A 339 -14.43 16.28 10.64
C GLY A 339 -14.57 15.28 11.79
N LEU A 340 -13.63 14.34 11.93
CA LEU A 340 -13.67 13.27 12.94
C LEU A 340 -13.33 13.76 14.36
N LYS A 341 -12.65 14.91 14.49
CA LYS A 341 -12.15 15.43 15.77
C LYS A 341 -12.57 16.89 15.98
N PRO A 342 -13.69 17.15 16.66
CA PRO A 342 -14.11 18.51 16.98
C PRO A 342 -13.04 19.27 17.80
N GLY A 343 -12.79 20.53 17.45
CA GLY A 343 -11.86 21.42 18.15
C GLY A 343 -10.39 21.32 17.70
N TRP A 344 -10.06 20.39 16.80
CA TRP A 344 -8.74 20.35 16.17
C TRP A 344 -8.59 21.46 15.12
N ASN A 345 -7.36 21.91 14.89
CA ASN A 345 -7.02 22.96 13.93
C ASN A 345 -5.83 22.55 13.05
N GLN A 346 -5.64 23.26 11.92
CA GLN A 346 -4.67 22.85 10.90
C GLN A 346 -3.46 23.78 10.82
N ARG A 347 -3.15 24.48 11.91
CA ARG A 347 -2.05 25.47 11.99
C ARG A 347 -0.69 24.85 11.70
N TRP A 348 -0.50 23.56 12.01
CA TRP A 348 0.74 22.82 11.76
C TRP A 348 1.12 22.70 10.28
N ARG A 349 0.15 22.81 9.36
CA ARG A 349 0.37 22.64 7.91
C ARG A 349 1.33 23.68 7.33
N ALA A 350 1.20 24.94 7.74
CA ALA A 350 2.03 26.02 7.23
C ALA A 350 3.50 25.92 7.69
N PRO A 351 3.81 25.73 8.99
CA PRO A 351 5.17 25.46 9.42
C PRO A 351 5.79 24.22 8.79
N LEU A 352 5.05 23.10 8.70
CA LEU A 352 5.53 21.90 8.03
C LEU A 352 5.92 22.21 6.58
N ARG A 353 5.04 22.90 5.85
CA ARG A 353 5.29 23.28 4.47
C ARG A 353 6.53 24.17 4.31
N ARG A 354 6.69 25.18 5.19
CA ARG A 354 7.88 26.05 5.20
C ARG A 354 9.16 25.27 5.47
N ALA A 355 9.14 24.31 6.39
CA ALA A 355 10.30 23.47 6.69
C ALA A 355 10.70 22.62 5.47
N MET A 356 9.70 22.02 4.79
CA MET A 356 9.93 21.28 3.55
C MET A 356 10.47 22.17 2.43
N ASP A 357 9.90 23.37 2.23
CA ASP A 357 10.35 24.32 1.20
C ASP A 357 11.79 24.80 1.44
N ALA A 358 12.17 25.08 2.68
CA ALA A 358 13.55 25.44 3.02
C ALA A 358 14.54 24.28 2.76
N LEU A 359 14.15 23.05 3.09
CA LEU A 359 14.95 21.85 2.81
C LEU A 359 15.08 21.59 1.30
N ARG A 360 13.98 21.77 0.55
CA ARG A 360 13.88 21.67 -0.92
C ARG A 360 14.89 22.60 -1.59
N ASP A 361 14.94 23.86 -1.19
CA ASP A 361 15.82 24.87 -1.78
C ASP A 361 17.31 24.58 -1.49
N ARG A 362 17.64 24.13 -0.27
CA ARG A 362 19.02 23.73 0.08
C ARG A 362 19.47 22.48 -0.67
N ALA A 363 18.62 21.45 -0.74
CA ALA A 363 18.92 20.23 -1.47
C ALA A 363 19.13 20.50 -2.96
N ASP A 364 18.38 21.42 -3.57
CA ASP A 364 18.57 21.80 -4.97
C ASP A 364 19.88 22.53 -5.22
N ALA A 365 20.22 23.49 -4.35
CA ALA A 365 21.46 24.23 -4.48
C ALA A 365 22.68 23.30 -4.39
N VAL A 366 22.65 22.33 -3.47
CA VAL A 366 23.71 21.31 -3.34
C VAL A 366 23.69 20.36 -4.53
N PHE A 367 22.52 19.85 -4.95
CA PHE A 367 22.43 18.97 -6.10
C PHE A 367 23.00 19.62 -7.36
N GLU A 368 22.59 20.85 -7.67
CA GLU A 368 23.05 21.57 -8.86
C GLU A 368 24.55 21.87 -8.83
N ARG A 369 25.14 22.07 -7.64
CA ARG A 369 26.57 22.35 -7.49
C ARG A 369 27.41 21.08 -7.56
N GLU A 370 27.09 20.08 -6.73
CA GLU A 370 27.91 18.89 -6.52
C GLU A 370 27.73 17.87 -7.64
N ALA A 371 26.51 17.70 -8.17
CA ALA A 371 26.25 16.67 -9.17
C ALA A 371 26.96 16.94 -10.50
N ARG A 372 27.32 18.20 -10.81
CA ARG A 372 28.07 18.57 -12.02
C ARG A 372 29.47 17.98 -12.09
N ALA A 373 30.04 17.59 -10.94
CA ALA A 373 31.31 16.88 -10.92
C ALA A 373 31.18 15.50 -11.58
N PHE A 374 30.02 14.85 -11.43
CA PHE A 374 29.81 13.46 -11.84
C PHE A 374 28.92 13.33 -13.06
N LEU A 375 27.91 14.19 -13.23
CA LEU A 375 26.84 14.09 -14.24
C LEU A 375 26.90 15.24 -15.24
N SER A 376 26.79 14.92 -16.54
CA SER A 376 26.88 15.90 -17.64
C SER A 376 25.76 16.94 -17.61
N ASP A 377 24.54 16.49 -17.34
CA ASP A 377 23.36 17.31 -17.10
C ASP A 377 22.62 16.73 -15.88
N PRO A 378 22.87 17.28 -14.67
CA PRO A 378 22.24 16.78 -13.45
C PRO A 378 20.70 16.81 -13.48
N TRP A 379 20.10 17.82 -14.10
CA TRP A 379 18.66 17.97 -14.12
C TRP A 379 18.00 17.02 -15.12
N ASN A 380 18.63 16.77 -16.27
CA ASN A 380 18.18 15.73 -17.17
C ASN A 380 18.38 14.33 -16.57
N ALA A 381 19.53 14.06 -15.96
CA ALA A 381 19.78 12.80 -15.25
C ALA A 381 18.72 12.55 -14.16
N ARG A 382 18.33 13.57 -13.39
CA ARG A 382 17.20 13.47 -12.45
C ARG A 382 15.88 13.08 -13.12
N ASN A 383 15.56 13.66 -14.28
CA ASN A 383 14.35 13.31 -15.03
C ASN A 383 14.39 11.87 -15.54
N GLU A 384 15.56 11.38 -15.93
CA GLU A 384 15.75 10.01 -16.45
C GLU A 384 15.93 8.96 -15.35
N TYR A 385 16.22 9.39 -14.11
CA TYR A 385 16.44 8.50 -12.96
C TYR A 385 15.26 7.59 -12.61
N ILE A 386 14.05 7.89 -13.12
CA ILE A 386 12.91 6.95 -13.06
C ILE A 386 13.24 5.59 -13.67
N GLU A 387 14.14 5.50 -14.65
CA GLU A 387 14.58 4.23 -15.22
C GLU A 387 15.32 3.35 -14.21
N VAL A 388 16.04 3.98 -13.27
CA VAL A 388 16.71 3.31 -12.16
C VAL A 388 15.71 2.84 -11.12
N VAL A 389 14.80 3.74 -10.72
CA VAL A 389 13.74 3.44 -9.76
C VAL A 389 12.86 2.28 -10.25
N LEU A 390 12.42 2.32 -11.51
CA LEU A 390 11.59 1.27 -12.09
C LEU A 390 12.33 -0.07 -12.21
N ALA A 391 13.66 -0.07 -12.37
CA ALA A 391 14.47 -1.28 -12.43
C ALA A 391 14.87 -1.80 -11.03
N ASN A 392 14.32 -1.24 -9.94
CA ASN A 392 14.76 -1.51 -8.57
C ASN A 392 16.29 -1.39 -8.42
N HIS A 393 16.85 -0.34 -9.05
CA HIS A 393 18.26 0.02 -9.04
C HIS A 393 19.22 -0.99 -9.70
N ALA A 394 18.71 -2.05 -10.32
CA ALA A 394 19.53 -3.08 -10.95
C ALA A 394 20.40 -2.56 -12.11
N ASN A 395 19.98 -1.47 -12.77
CA ASN A 395 20.67 -0.81 -13.88
C ASN A 395 21.43 0.47 -13.46
N ALA A 396 21.61 0.73 -12.16
CA ALA A 396 22.21 1.98 -11.69
C ALA A 396 23.62 2.23 -12.27
N GLY A 397 24.42 1.18 -12.44
CA GLY A 397 25.74 1.28 -13.07
C GLY A 397 25.67 1.74 -14.53
N ASP A 398 24.82 1.10 -15.34
CA ASP A 398 24.62 1.45 -16.75
C ASP A 398 24.08 2.87 -16.91
N PHE A 399 23.16 3.27 -16.03
CA PHE A 399 22.63 4.63 -15.97
C PHE A 399 23.73 5.66 -15.72
N LEU A 400 24.64 5.41 -14.77
CA LEU A 400 25.77 6.30 -14.52
C LEU A 400 26.68 6.39 -15.75
N VAL A 401 26.99 5.28 -16.42
CA VAL A 401 27.80 5.29 -17.65
C VAL A 401 27.18 6.19 -18.73
N HIS A 402 25.85 6.25 -18.82
CA HIS A 402 25.15 7.10 -19.78
C HIS A 402 25.24 8.60 -19.46
N HIS A 403 25.19 8.96 -18.17
CA HIS A 403 25.11 10.35 -17.73
C HIS A 403 26.43 10.94 -17.23
N GLN A 404 27.47 10.13 -17.04
CA GLN A 404 28.70 10.57 -16.40
C GLN A 404 29.52 11.55 -17.26
N THR A 405 30.20 12.49 -16.61
CA THR A 405 31.17 13.38 -17.28
C THR A 405 32.49 12.68 -17.59
N HIS A 406 32.82 11.64 -16.83
CA HIS A 406 34.02 10.81 -16.94
C HIS A 406 33.74 9.44 -16.30
N ALA A 407 34.61 8.45 -16.48
CA ALA A 407 34.42 7.14 -15.86
C ALA A 407 34.54 7.23 -14.32
N LEU A 408 33.44 7.02 -13.62
CA LEU A 408 33.37 7.10 -12.16
C LEU A 408 33.99 5.87 -11.49
N ASP A 409 34.78 6.09 -10.46
CA ASP A 409 35.36 4.99 -9.67
C ASP A 409 34.42 4.47 -8.56
N ALA A 410 34.88 3.48 -7.79
CA ALA A 410 34.11 2.85 -6.72
C ALA A 410 33.78 3.78 -5.53
N THR A 411 34.41 4.96 -5.46
CA THR A 411 34.15 6.00 -4.46
C THR A 411 33.24 7.10 -4.99
N GLU A 412 33.33 7.43 -6.29
CA GLU A 412 32.55 8.48 -6.94
C GLU A 412 31.14 8.04 -7.31
N ALA A 413 30.96 6.82 -7.83
CA ALA A 413 29.65 6.32 -8.24
C ALA A 413 28.60 6.37 -7.11
N PRO A 414 28.94 5.97 -5.86
CA PRO A 414 28.01 6.14 -4.74
C PRO A 414 27.66 7.58 -4.40
N LEU A 415 28.57 8.54 -4.62
CA LEU A 415 28.30 9.96 -4.36
C LEU A 415 27.28 10.50 -5.38
N ALA A 416 27.43 10.15 -6.65
CA ALA A 416 26.48 10.53 -7.71
C ALA A 416 25.07 9.96 -7.43
N LEU A 417 24.98 8.69 -7.04
CA LEU A 417 23.70 8.06 -6.71
C LEU A 417 23.07 8.65 -5.45
N LYS A 418 23.85 8.96 -4.42
CA LYS A 418 23.33 9.65 -3.21
C LYS A 418 22.72 11.01 -3.53
N LEU A 419 23.30 11.78 -4.47
CA LEU A 419 22.73 13.06 -4.91
C LEU A 419 21.41 12.88 -5.66
N LEU A 420 21.28 11.83 -6.48
CA LEU A 420 20.01 11.49 -7.17
C LEU A 420 18.95 10.97 -6.18
N GLU A 421 19.33 10.13 -5.23
CA GLU A 421 18.43 9.66 -4.16
C GLU A 421 18.01 10.79 -3.22
N MET A 422 18.87 11.79 -2.97
CA MET A 422 18.52 13.00 -2.23
C MET A 422 17.38 13.73 -2.96
N GLN A 423 17.49 13.89 -4.28
CA GLN A 423 16.44 14.51 -5.11
C GLN A 423 15.14 13.69 -5.15
N ARG A 424 15.23 12.36 -5.19
CA ARG A 424 14.06 11.47 -5.13
C ARG A 424 13.32 11.61 -3.79
N ASN A 425 14.02 11.46 -2.67
CA ASN A 425 13.42 11.54 -1.33
C ASN A 425 12.83 12.94 -1.04
N ARG A 426 13.52 13.98 -1.51
CA ARG A 426 13.05 15.36 -1.45
C ARG A 426 11.76 15.59 -2.24
N MET A 427 11.51 14.86 -3.33
CA MET A 427 10.20 14.90 -3.99
C MET A 427 9.14 14.08 -3.24
N LEU A 428 9.52 12.95 -2.63
CA LEU A 428 8.61 12.08 -1.87
C LEU A 428 8.06 12.73 -0.60
N MET A 429 8.77 13.69 0.01
CA MET A 429 8.26 14.45 1.16
C MET A 429 7.10 15.40 0.82
N TYR A 430 6.72 15.53 -0.45
CA TYR A 430 5.62 16.37 -0.92
C TYR A 430 4.37 15.60 -1.37
N THR A 431 4.25 14.32 -1.01
CA THR A 431 3.03 13.55 -1.25
C THR A 431 1.84 14.23 -0.55
N SER A 432 0.72 14.44 -1.26
CA SER A 432 -0.38 15.29 -0.76
C SER A 432 -0.99 14.81 0.57
N CYS A 433 -0.99 13.49 0.80
CA CYS A 433 -1.54 12.84 1.99
C CYS A 433 -0.94 13.38 3.29
N GLY A 434 0.34 13.81 3.26
CA GLY A 434 1.04 14.35 4.42
C GLY A 434 0.39 15.61 5.03
N TRP A 435 -0.50 16.28 4.28
CA TRP A 435 -1.27 17.44 4.74
C TRP A 435 -2.78 17.21 4.79
N PHE A 436 -3.29 16.10 4.26
CA PHE A 436 -4.73 15.94 4.01
C PHE A 436 -5.55 15.82 5.30
N PHE A 437 -5.04 15.05 6.26
CA PHE A 437 -5.69 14.73 7.54
C PHE A 437 -5.43 15.78 8.62
N ASP A 438 -5.89 15.47 9.83
CA ASP A 438 -6.12 16.50 10.85
C ASP A 438 -4.89 16.83 11.69
N ASP A 439 -3.87 15.96 11.74
CA ASP A 439 -2.75 16.12 12.65
C ASP A 439 -1.40 15.67 12.12
N ILE A 440 -0.34 16.39 12.50
CA ILE A 440 1.05 16.09 12.13
C ILE A 440 1.54 14.74 12.70
N THR A 441 0.88 14.16 13.70
CA THR A 441 1.19 12.82 14.21
C THR A 441 0.51 11.68 13.45
N GLY A 442 -0.30 12.01 12.42
CA GLY A 442 -0.89 11.03 11.52
C GLY A 442 0.16 10.27 10.72
N ILE A 443 -0.14 9.03 10.34
CA ILE A 443 0.82 8.13 9.68
C ILE A 443 1.35 8.73 8.37
N GLU A 444 0.52 9.49 7.64
CA GLU A 444 0.87 10.16 6.40
C GLU A 444 1.85 11.32 6.63
N SER A 445 1.62 12.13 7.66
CA SER A 445 2.49 13.25 8.03
C SER A 445 3.84 12.76 8.56
N LEU A 446 3.84 11.68 9.35
CA LEU A 446 5.07 11.01 9.80
C LEU A 446 5.85 10.44 8.61
N GLN A 447 5.17 9.94 7.58
CA GLN A 447 5.82 9.40 6.39
C GLN A 447 6.53 10.48 5.56
N VAL A 448 5.93 11.66 5.35
CA VAL A 448 6.65 12.76 4.68
C VAL A 448 7.83 13.27 5.51
N LEU A 449 7.74 13.24 6.85
CA LEU A 449 8.87 13.55 7.72
C LEU A 449 10.00 12.51 7.61
N ARG A 450 9.71 11.23 7.38
CA ARG A 450 10.74 10.21 7.10
C ARG A 450 11.50 10.51 5.81
N TYR A 451 10.80 10.88 4.74
CA TYR A 451 11.44 11.29 3.48
C TYR A 451 12.27 12.58 3.65
N ALA A 452 11.80 13.53 4.46
CA ALA A 452 12.59 14.70 4.83
C ALA A 452 13.85 14.32 5.63
N ALA A 453 13.75 13.38 6.57
CA ALA A 453 14.90 12.88 7.34
C ALA A 453 15.93 12.18 6.44
N ARG A 454 15.50 11.38 5.46
CA ARG A 454 16.41 10.79 4.47
C ARG A 454 17.08 11.85 3.61
N THR A 455 16.34 12.87 3.20
CA THR A 455 16.88 14.03 2.46
C THR A 455 17.95 14.76 3.28
N ILE A 456 17.65 15.06 4.56
CA ILE A 456 18.58 15.70 5.49
C ILE A 456 19.84 14.85 5.66
N GLN A 457 19.70 13.54 5.88
CA GLN A 457 20.84 12.64 6.06
C GLN A 457 21.78 12.64 4.83
N LEU A 458 21.22 12.68 3.61
CA LEU A 458 22.01 12.71 2.37
C LEU A 458 22.63 14.09 2.10
N LEU A 459 22.01 15.15 2.61
CA LEU A 459 22.44 16.54 2.45
C LEU A 459 23.48 16.99 3.50
N GLN A 460 23.43 16.43 4.70
CA GLN A 460 24.24 16.83 5.85
C GLN A 460 25.77 16.85 5.60
N PRO A 461 26.36 15.95 4.79
CA PRO A 461 27.78 16.06 4.44
C PRO A 461 28.17 17.36 3.71
N TYR A 462 27.21 18.03 3.08
CA TYR A 462 27.40 19.26 2.30
C TYR A 462 26.84 20.51 2.98
N ASP A 463 25.95 20.34 3.96
CA ASP A 463 25.37 21.40 4.77
C ASP A 463 25.14 20.91 6.21
N ALA A 464 26.09 21.22 7.10
CA ALA A 464 26.03 20.78 8.49
C ALA A 464 24.90 21.45 9.30
N ALA A 465 24.40 22.61 8.87
CA ALA A 465 23.37 23.37 9.59
C ALA A 465 21.94 22.95 9.21
N VAL A 466 21.77 22.13 8.17
CA VAL A 466 20.46 21.82 7.60
C VAL A 466 19.48 21.20 8.59
N LEU A 467 19.96 20.33 9.49
CA LEU A 467 19.11 19.70 10.50
C LEU A 467 18.59 20.72 11.51
N ASP A 468 19.46 21.56 12.06
CA ASP A 468 19.09 22.54 13.08
C ASP A 468 18.13 23.59 12.51
N ASP A 469 18.37 24.05 11.27
CA ASP A 469 17.50 25.01 10.60
C ASP A 469 16.12 24.39 10.28
N PHE A 470 16.09 23.13 9.85
CA PHE A 470 14.85 22.40 9.61
C PHE A 470 14.03 22.24 10.90
N LEU A 471 14.66 21.80 11.99
CA LEU A 471 14.02 21.64 13.29
C LEU A 471 13.51 22.97 13.85
N SER A 472 14.27 24.06 13.66
CA SER A 472 13.86 25.40 14.10
C SER A 472 12.53 25.82 13.47
N ILE A 473 12.36 25.61 12.16
CA ILE A 473 11.10 25.91 11.46
C ILE A 473 10.00 24.94 11.89
N LEU A 474 10.32 23.64 11.95
CA LEU A 474 9.37 22.57 12.25
C LEU A 474 8.82 22.65 13.68
N SER A 475 9.56 23.24 14.63
CA SER A 475 9.12 23.45 16.01
C SER A 475 7.81 24.24 16.14
N GLN A 476 7.47 25.05 15.13
CA GLN A 476 6.21 25.81 15.09
C GLN A 476 5.00 24.95 14.68
N ALA A 477 5.21 23.70 14.24
CA ALA A 477 4.14 22.77 13.92
C ALA A 477 3.68 22.04 15.18
N GLU A 478 2.52 22.42 15.72
CA GLU A 478 1.96 21.84 16.95
C GLU A 478 0.90 20.78 16.66
N SER A 479 0.96 19.66 17.39
CA SER A 479 -0.04 18.58 17.28
C SER A 479 -1.29 18.87 18.11
N ASN A 480 -2.45 18.56 17.56
CA ASN A 480 -3.74 18.59 18.23
C ASN A 480 -3.94 17.49 19.30
N THR A 481 -2.98 16.58 19.48
CA THR A 481 -3.05 15.55 20.52
C THR A 481 -2.95 16.15 21.93
N ARG A 482 -3.41 15.41 22.95
CA ARG A 482 -3.42 15.92 24.35
C ARG A 482 -2.04 16.31 24.88
N SER A 483 -1.00 15.61 24.45
CA SER A 483 0.38 15.92 24.81
C SER A 483 0.93 17.16 24.09
N ASN A 484 0.24 17.66 23.05
CA ASN A 484 0.64 18.75 22.16
C ASN A 484 2.16 18.78 21.84
N PRO A 485 2.74 17.65 21.37
CA PRO A 485 4.15 17.65 21.01
C PRO A 485 4.38 18.57 19.82
N ARG A 486 5.51 19.28 19.85
CA ARG A 486 5.95 20.12 18.73
C ARG A 486 6.58 19.26 17.63
N GLY A 487 6.63 19.78 16.41
CA GLY A 487 7.14 19.06 15.25
C GLY A 487 8.60 18.63 15.38
N ASP A 488 9.45 19.43 16.02
CA ASP A 488 10.84 19.10 16.34
C ASP A 488 10.94 17.92 17.32
N GLU A 489 10.08 17.89 18.33
CA GLU A 489 10.00 16.77 19.29
C GLU A 489 9.50 15.50 18.61
N ILE A 490 8.50 15.60 17.74
CA ILE A 490 8.00 14.48 16.93
C ILE A 490 9.14 13.93 16.06
N PHE A 491 9.86 14.81 15.36
CA PHE A 491 10.95 14.43 14.49
C PHE A 491 12.06 13.71 15.26
N ASN A 492 12.55 14.30 16.37
CA ASN A 492 13.65 13.73 17.15
C ASN A 492 13.27 12.44 17.88
N ASN A 493 12.03 12.29 18.35
CA ASN A 493 11.62 11.12 19.14
C ASN A 493 11.11 9.97 18.26
N LYS A 494 10.45 10.28 17.14
CA LYS A 494 9.81 9.26 16.30
C LYS A 494 10.51 9.04 14.99
N ILE A 495 11.08 10.06 14.35
CA ILE A 495 11.56 9.98 12.96
C ILE A 495 13.07 9.74 12.89
N TRP A 496 13.87 10.65 13.43
CA TRP A 496 15.33 10.59 13.35
C TRP A 496 15.93 9.29 13.91
N PRO A 497 15.41 8.67 14.99
CA PRO A 497 15.92 7.40 15.49
C PRO A 497 15.74 6.21 14.53
N GLN A 498 14.92 6.35 13.49
CA GLN A 498 14.76 5.34 12.43
C GLN A 498 15.83 5.46 11.35
N ALA A 499 16.60 6.55 11.32
CA ALA A 499 17.62 6.78 10.31
C ALA A 499 18.68 5.69 10.39
N SER A 500 18.84 4.95 9.29
CA SER A 500 19.72 3.79 9.26
C SER A 500 20.96 4.06 8.41
N SER A 501 22.10 3.62 8.91
CA SER A 501 23.39 3.59 8.21
C SER A 501 23.79 2.13 7.92
N LEU A 502 24.89 1.92 7.19
CA LEU A 502 25.41 0.57 6.97
C LEU A 502 25.84 -0.11 8.27
N GLU A 503 26.30 0.66 9.28
CA GLU A 503 26.57 0.18 10.64
C GLU A 503 25.30 -0.33 11.33
N HIS A 504 24.15 0.34 11.11
CA HIS A 504 22.87 -0.12 11.67
C HIS A 504 22.45 -1.46 11.05
N VAL A 505 22.63 -1.63 9.73
CA VAL A 505 22.35 -2.89 9.03
C VAL A 505 23.29 -3.99 9.53
N ALA A 506 24.57 -3.68 9.69
CA ALA A 506 25.57 -4.57 10.27
C ALA A 506 25.18 -5.04 11.68
N ALA A 507 24.80 -4.09 12.55
CA ALA A 507 24.32 -4.37 13.89
C ALA A 507 23.06 -5.23 13.87
N HIS A 508 22.09 -4.90 13.01
CA HIS A 508 20.84 -5.64 12.87
C HIS A 508 21.10 -7.13 12.63
N VAL A 509 21.92 -7.45 11.64
CA VAL A 509 22.21 -8.83 11.26
C VAL A 509 22.84 -9.60 12.42
N VAL A 510 23.87 -9.05 13.07
CA VAL A 510 24.57 -9.80 14.14
C VAL A 510 23.72 -9.91 15.41
N ILE A 511 22.87 -8.92 15.72
CA ILE A 511 21.91 -9.04 16.81
C ILE A 511 20.93 -10.18 16.53
N SER A 512 20.40 -10.29 15.30
CA SER A 512 19.50 -11.38 14.92
C SER A 512 20.16 -12.76 15.07
N ALA A 513 21.46 -12.87 14.77
CA ALA A 513 22.23 -14.11 14.96
C ALA A 513 22.28 -14.63 16.42
N ALA A 514 21.93 -13.79 17.40
CA ALA A 514 21.83 -14.23 18.79
C ALA A 514 20.64 -15.19 19.00
N PHE A 515 19.59 -15.03 18.21
CA PHE A 515 18.31 -15.73 18.34
C PHE A 515 18.10 -16.80 17.26
N GLU A 516 18.62 -16.60 16.05
CA GLU A 516 18.44 -17.52 14.91
C GLU A 516 19.76 -17.78 14.16
N GLU A 517 19.78 -18.81 13.30
CA GLU A 517 20.92 -19.07 12.42
C GLU A 517 20.87 -18.15 11.20
N LEU A 518 22.00 -17.52 10.86
CA LEU A 518 22.10 -16.62 9.71
C LEU A 518 22.66 -17.35 8.47
N PRO A 519 22.12 -17.07 7.27
CA PRO A 519 22.76 -17.50 6.03
C PRO A 519 24.07 -16.73 5.80
N ILE A 520 25.02 -17.36 5.07
CA ILE A 520 26.32 -16.75 4.73
C ILE A 520 26.14 -15.49 3.88
N ARG A 521 25.14 -15.51 2.98
CA ARG A 521 24.75 -14.37 2.14
C ARG A 521 23.25 -14.18 2.24
N GLU A 522 22.84 -12.94 2.48
CA GLU A 522 21.44 -12.57 2.60
C GLU A 522 21.17 -11.29 1.82
N LYS A 523 20.00 -11.24 1.16
CA LYS A 523 19.42 -9.97 0.73
C LYS A 523 18.46 -9.50 1.83
N LEU A 524 18.86 -8.47 2.56
CA LEU A 524 18.07 -7.84 3.60
C LEU A 524 17.50 -6.53 3.05
N TYR A 525 16.24 -6.54 2.61
CA TYR A 525 15.59 -5.42 1.95
C TYR A 525 16.39 -4.93 0.72
N CYS A 526 16.87 -3.68 0.72
CA CYS A 526 17.75 -3.11 -0.30
C CYS A 526 19.26 -3.30 -0.03
N TYR A 527 19.64 -4.12 0.95
CA TYR A 527 21.03 -4.41 1.28
C TYR A 527 21.41 -5.85 0.93
N ASN A 528 22.63 -6.04 0.43
CA ASN A 528 23.28 -7.34 0.40
C ASN A 528 24.25 -7.44 1.56
N VAL A 529 24.13 -8.51 2.35
CA VAL A 529 25.00 -8.78 3.49
C VAL A 529 25.73 -10.10 3.25
N GLU A 530 27.04 -10.07 3.42
CA GLU A 530 27.91 -11.24 3.37
C GLU A 530 28.64 -11.40 4.70
N VAL A 531 28.38 -12.53 5.38
CA VAL A 531 29.06 -12.89 6.63
C VAL A 531 30.38 -13.58 6.29
N LEU A 532 31.50 -12.89 6.56
CA LEU A 532 32.85 -13.34 6.22
C LEU A 532 33.47 -14.20 7.34
N ASP A 533 33.13 -13.90 8.59
CA ASP A 533 33.48 -14.70 9.77
C ASP A 533 32.43 -14.45 10.85
N LEU A 534 32.07 -15.49 11.61
CA LEU A 534 31.17 -15.35 12.75
C LEU A 534 31.54 -16.40 13.80
N VAL A 535 31.88 -15.92 15.00
CA VAL A 535 32.07 -16.76 16.18
C VAL A 535 30.90 -16.58 17.11
N ARG A 536 30.36 -17.70 17.57
CA ARG A 536 29.27 -17.77 18.54
C ARG A 536 29.69 -18.61 19.72
N GLU A 537 29.76 -17.96 20.88
CA GLU A 537 30.07 -18.61 22.15
C GLU A 537 28.91 -18.50 23.12
N ARG A 538 28.67 -19.56 23.89
CA ARG A 538 27.57 -19.62 24.85
C ARG A 538 28.05 -20.14 26.20
N SER A 539 27.65 -19.46 27.27
CA SER A 539 27.96 -19.83 28.66
C SER A 539 26.72 -19.64 29.52
N VAL A 540 26.03 -20.74 29.84
CA VAL A 540 24.78 -20.79 30.63
C VAL A 540 23.69 -19.87 30.05
N GLU A 541 23.63 -18.62 30.49
CA GLU A 541 22.67 -17.58 30.07
C GLU A 541 23.28 -16.49 29.18
N ARG A 542 24.60 -16.50 28.98
CA ARG A 542 25.32 -15.48 28.19
C ARG A 542 25.61 -15.99 26.79
N VAL A 543 25.32 -15.17 25.79
CA VAL A 543 25.74 -15.41 24.39
C VAL A 543 26.66 -14.28 23.98
N PHE A 544 27.81 -14.64 23.41
CA PHE A 544 28.74 -13.71 22.79
C PHE A 544 28.87 -14.03 21.31
N LEU A 545 28.74 -13.01 20.48
CA LEU A 545 28.98 -13.08 19.04
C LEU A 545 30.08 -12.11 18.66
N LEU A 546 30.97 -12.55 17.79
CA LEU A 546 31.93 -11.67 17.11
C LEU A 546 31.93 -12.02 15.64
N GLY A 547 31.55 -11.08 14.79
CA GLY A 547 31.46 -11.28 13.35
C GLY A 547 32.19 -10.23 12.54
N ARG A 548 32.64 -10.63 11.35
CA ARG A 548 33.06 -9.76 10.26
C ARG A 548 32.07 -9.91 9.12
N LEU A 549 31.59 -8.79 8.60
CA LEU A 549 30.56 -8.79 7.57
C LEU A 549 30.71 -7.60 6.62
N LYS A 550 30.48 -7.87 5.36
CA LYS A 550 30.41 -6.88 4.29
C LYS A 550 28.95 -6.54 4.04
N VAL A 551 28.63 -5.25 4.10
CA VAL A 551 27.30 -4.72 3.77
C VAL A 551 27.42 -3.88 2.50
N ALA A 552 26.50 -4.08 1.56
CA ALA A 552 26.39 -3.28 0.35
C ALA A 552 24.96 -2.79 0.16
N ASP A 553 24.80 -1.49 -0.01
CA ASP A 553 23.54 -0.84 -0.39
C ASP A 553 23.33 -0.98 -1.91
N GLN A 554 22.22 -1.59 -2.33
CA GLN A 554 21.90 -1.77 -3.74
C GLN A 554 21.41 -0.48 -4.41
N VAL A 555 20.91 0.48 -3.62
CA VAL A 555 20.39 1.77 -4.11
C VAL A 555 21.55 2.71 -4.46
N THR A 556 22.51 2.85 -3.55
CA THR A 556 23.64 3.78 -3.71
C THR A 556 24.94 3.10 -4.16
N LEU A 557 24.97 1.77 -4.26
CA LEU A 557 26.18 0.97 -4.52
C LEU A 557 27.29 1.16 -3.48
N GLN A 558 27.01 1.83 -2.35
CA GLN A 558 27.97 1.96 -1.26
C GLN A 558 28.20 0.60 -0.60
N SER A 559 29.47 0.26 -0.33
CA SER A 559 29.81 -0.95 0.42
C SER A 559 30.83 -0.65 1.51
N SER A 560 30.71 -1.35 2.64
CA SER A 560 31.62 -1.25 3.78
C SER A 560 31.75 -2.59 4.49
N ASP A 561 32.90 -2.82 5.12
CA ASP A 561 33.23 -4.04 5.85
C ASP A 561 33.33 -3.71 7.34
N PHE A 562 32.64 -4.47 8.16
CA PHE A 562 32.44 -4.18 9.58
C PHE A 562 32.86 -5.35 10.46
N ILE A 563 33.33 -5.02 11.66
CA ILE A 563 33.47 -5.94 12.77
C ILE A 563 32.37 -5.61 13.77
N CYS A 564 31.60 -6.62 14.18
CA CYS A 564 30.49 -6.50 15.12
C CYS A 564 30.69 -7.43 16.29
N ALA A 565 30.51 -6.93 17.52
CA ALA A 565 30.56 -7.73 18.74
C ALA A 565 29.24 -7.58 19.51
N VAL A 566 28.57 -8.70 19.78
CA VAL A 566 27.32 -8.75 20.54
C VAL A 566 27.53 -9.50 21.85
N ILE A 567 27.03 -8.93 22.93
CA ILE A 567 26.84 -9.64 24.21
C ILE A 567 25.36 -9.61 24.56
N TYR A 568 24.80 -10.79 24.78
CA TYR A 568 23.44 -11.00 25.25
C TYR A 568 23.49 -11.64 26.63
N LEU A 569 22.83 -11.01 27.60
CA LEU A 569 22.86 -11.38 29.02
C LEU A 569 21.54 -12.00 29.52
N GLY A 570 20.57 -12.20 28.63
CA GLY A 570 19.24 -12.71 28.95
C GLY A 570 18.14 -11.65 28.88
N GLU A 571 16.89 -12.10 28.83
CA GLU A 571 15.68 -11.29 28.68
C GLU A 571 15.73 -10.32 27.48
N VAL A 572 16.04 -9.05 27.73
CA VAL A 572 16.15 -7.99 26.72
C VAL A 572 17.48 -7.23 26.83
N ASP A 573 18.39 -7.68 27.70
CA ASP A 573 19.68 -7.03 27.93
C ASP A 573 20.69 -7.51 26.88
N LEU A 574 20.87 -6.67 25.86
CA LEU A 574 21.74 -6.89 24.74
C LEU A 574 22.49 -5.61 24.38
N ARG A 575 23.78 -5.77 24.09
CA ARG A 575 24.62 -4.73 23.50
C ARG A 575 25.31 -5.27 22.25
N CYS A 576 25.26 -4.50 21.17
CA CYS A 576 26.01 -4.70 19.94
C CYS A 576 26.90 -3.48 19.69
N SER A 577 28.19 -3.71 19.50
CA SER A 577 29.15 -2.66 19.11
C SER A 577 29.70 -2.96 17.72
N VAL A 578 29.76 -1.93 16.87
CA VAL A 578 30.17 -2.03 15.47
C VAL A 578 31.36 -1.10 15.24
N LYS A 579 32.33 -1.55 14.43
CA LYS A 579 33.40 -0.70 13.91
C LYS A 579 33.78 -1.10 12.49
N ASN A 580 34.44 -0.19 11.77
CA ASN A 580 35.02 -0.50 10.47
C ASN A 580 36.12 -1.56 10.56
N PHE A 581 36.14 -2.48 9.61
CA PHE A 581 37.25 -3.40 9.41
C PHE A 581 38.46 -2.64 8.87
N VAL A 582 39.63 -2.85 9.49
CA VAL A 582 40.89 -2.20 9.12
C VAL A 582 41.86 -3.19 8.49
N SER A 583 42.14 -4.30 9.18
CA SER A 583 43.05 -5.34 8.71
C SER A 583 42.78 -6.69 9.37
N ASN A 584 43.24 -7.77 8.74
CA ASN A 584 43.10 -9.13 9.29
C ASN A 584 43.88 -9.29 10.62
N GLU A 585 44.99 -8.56 10.79
CA GLU A 585 45.82 -8.61 12.01
C GLU A 585 45.12 -7.94 13.21
N ASP A 586 44.52 -6.75 13.01
CA ASP A 586 43.73 -6.10 14.07
C ASP A 586 42.53 -6.97 14.45
N TYR A 587 41.83 -7.53 13.45
CA TYR A 587 40.70 -8.42 13.69
C TYR A 587 41.08 -9.69 14.46
N ALA A 588 42.17 -10.37 14.08
CA ALA A 588 42.65 -11.55 14.79
C ALA A 588 43.06 -11.24 16.24
N THR A 589 43.69 -10.08 16.46
CA THR A 589 44.07 -9.61 17.80
C THR A 589 42.83 -9.33 18.65
N LEU A 590 41.88 -8.56 18.11
CA LEU A 590 40.60 -8.26 18.75
C LEU A 590 39.82 -9.54 19.11
N LYS A 591 39.72 -10.47 18.16
CA LYS A 591 39.06 -11.76 18.33
C LYS A 591 39.67 -12.57 19.47
N LYS A 592 41.00 -12.68 19.51
CA LYS A 592 41.71 -13.39 20.58
C LYS A 592 41.46 -12.74 21.94
N GLU A 593 41.55 -11.42 22.03
CA GLU A 593 41.35 -10.69 23.28
C GLU A 593 39.92 -10.86 23.82
N LEU A 594 38.90 -10.57 23.02
CA LEU A 594 37.50 -10.62 23.46
C LEU A 594 37.06 -12.03 23.83
N LEU A 595 37.44 -13.04 23.04
CA LEU A 595 37.14 -14.44 23.38
C LEU A 595 37.85 -14.87 24.65
N SER A 596 39.12 -14.48 24.83
CA SER A 596 39.84 -14.77 26.08
C SER A 596 39.17 -14.11 27.28
N THR A 597 38.62 -12.90 27.10
CA THR A 597 37.91 -12.18 28.15
C THR A 597 36.58 -12.86 28.50
N PHE A 598 35.80 -13.25 27.49
CA PHE A 598 34.52 -13.94 27.65
C PHE A 598 34.65 -15.23 28.48
N TYR A 599 35.70 -16.04 28.23
CA TYR A 599 35.88 -17.30 28.97
C TYR A 599 36.50 -17.12 30.37
N ARG A 600 37.32 -16.09 30.59
CA ARG A 600 38.13 -15.98 31.82
C ARG A 600 37.63 -14.96 32.83
N TYR A 601 36.79 -14.01 32.43
CA TYR A 601 36.38 -12.87 33.26
C TYR A 601 34.86 -12.64 33.26
N SER A 602 34.42 -11.63 34.02
CA SER A 602 33.00 -11.26 34.13
C SER A 602 32.50 -10.51 32.90
N SER A 603 31.17 -10.43 32.74
CA SER A 603 30.53 -9.65 31.68
C SER A 603 30.90 -8.17 31.75
N THR A 604 31.10 -7.61 32.95
CA THR A 604 31.55 -6.22 33.14
C THR A 604 32.94 -5.99 32.55
N GLU A 605 33.87 -6.94 32.73
CA GLU A 605 35.20 -6.82 32.13
C GLU A 605 35.13 -6.95 30.60
N LEU A 606 34.28 -7.83 30.08
CA LEU A 606 34.06 -7.94 28.63
C LEU A 606 33.50 -6.64 28.03
N LEU A 607 32.48 -6.05 28.66
CA LEU A 607 31.93 -4.75 28.26
C LEU A 607 33.00 -3.66 28.27
N ARG A 608 33.82 -3.59 29.33
CA ARG A 608 34.92 -2.63 29.43
C ARG A 608 35.98 -2.83 28.34
N GLN A 609 36.23 -4.07 27.93
CA GLN A 609 37.13 -4.35 26.81
C GLN A 609 36.50 -3.97 25.46
N MET A 610 35.19 -4.16 25.31
CA MET A 610 34.46 -3.65 24.14
C MET A 610 34.52 -2.12 24.07
N ASP A 611 34.29 -1.40 25.17
CA ASP A 611 34.40 0.08 25.23
C ASP A 611 35.78 0.61 24.82
N LYS A 612 36.85 -0.16 25.05
CA LYS A 612 38.22 0.23 24.65
C LYS A 612 38.49 0.02 23.16
N ARG A 613 37.82 -0.94 22.53
CA ARG A 613 38.13 -1.40 21.15
C ARG A 613 37.11 -0.91 20.12
N PHE A 614 35.92 -0.56 20.57
CA PHE A 614 34.82 -0.01 19.77
C PHE A 614 34.50 1.42 20.24
N SER A 615 33.61 2.12 19.54
CA SER A 615 33.06 3.39 20.01
C SER A 615 32.19 3.20 21.27
N GLU A 616 31.98 4.27 22.02
CA GLU A 616 31.01 4.30 23.13
C GLU A 616 29.57 4.12 22.63
N GLU A 617 29.29 4.48 21.38
CA GLU A 617 28.01 4.22 20.75
C GLU A 617 27.78 2.71 20.54
N TYR A 618 26.57 2.26 20.88
CA TYR A 618 26.17 0.87 20.75
C TYR A 618 24.73 0.75 20.30
N PHE A 619 24.43 -0.40 19.71
CA PHE A 619 23.11 -0.81 19.30
C PHE A 619 22.52 -1.78 20.32
N SER A 620 21.21 -1.73 20.50
CA SER A 620 20.46 -2.69 21.31
C SER A 620 19.21 -3.16 20.56
N MET A 621 18.36 -3.94 21.23
CA MET A 621 17.08 -4.42 20.66
C MET A 621 16.20 -3.30 20.07
N LYS A 622 16.31 -2.07 20.56
CA LYS A 622 15.56 -0.91 20.04
C LYS A 622 15.97 -0.52 18.61
N ASN A 623 17.19 -0.87 18.20
CA ASN A 623 17.76 -0.55 16.90
C ASN A 623 17.49 -1.61 15.82
N LEU A 624 16.83 -2.71 16.18
CA LEU A 624 16.34 -3.68 15.19
C LEU A 624 15.21 -3.08 14.35
N PHE A 625 15.15 -3.48 13.08
CA PHE A 625 14.05 -3.15 12.19
C PHE A 625 12.76 -3.78 12.70
N VAL A 626 11.63 -3.15 12.38
CA VAL A 626 10.34 -3.43 13.03
C VAL A 626 9.97 -4.91 12.95
N GLU A 627 10.07 -5.50 11.76
CA GLU A 627 9.76 -6.91 11.50
C GLU A 627 10.51 -7.86 12.45
N GLN A 628 11.83 -7.68 12.52
CA GLN A 628 12.69 -8.55 13.30
C GLN A 628 12.50 -8.35 14.80
N ARG A 629 12.25 -7.10 15.22
CA ARG A 629 11.97 -6.78 16.61
C ARG A 629 10.69 -7.46 17.09
N ILE A 630 9.62 -7.43 16.29
CA ILE A 630 8.37 -8.13 16.60
C ILE A 630 8.65 -9.64 16.73
N ARG A 631 9.33 -10.23 15.74
CA ARG A 631 9.63 -11.66 15.70
C ARG A 631 10.45 -12.14 16.92
N ILE A 632 11.47 -11.38 17.34
CA ILE A 632 12.26 -11.72 18.53
C ILE A 632 11.45 -11.57 19.82
N ILE A 633 10.61 -10.54 19.94
CA ILE A 633 9.73 -10.35 21.11
C ILE A 633 8.75 -11.52 21.22
N GLU A 634 8.13 -11.93 20.11
CA GLU A 634 7.24 -13.10 20.07
C GLU A 634 7.97 -14.38 20.46
N ALA A 635 9.17 -14.61 19.93
CA ALA A 635 9.98 -15.78 20.27
C ALA A 635 10.40 -15.79 21.76
N ALA A 636 10.83 -14.64 22.30
CA ALA A 636 11.26 -14.51 23.69
C ALA A 636 10.12 -14.70 24.69
N THR A 637 8.92 -14.23 24.35
CA THR A 637 7.73 -14.36 25.21
C THR A 637 7.06 -15.73 25.11
N SER A 638 7.26 -16.46 24.01
CA SER A 638 6.65 -17.78 23.78
C SER A 638 6.93 -18.79 24.89
N LYS A 639 8.18 -18.88 25.38
CA LYS A 639 8.54 -19.82 26.46
C LYS A 639 7.80 -19.52 27.77
N MET A 640 7.71 -18.24 28.14
CA MET A 640 6.96 -17.79 29.31
C MET A 640 5.48 -18.18 29.18
N TYR A 641 4.89 -18.00 28.00
CA TYR A 641 3.52 -18.40 27.74
C TYR A 641 3.33 -19.92 27.82
N GLU A 642 4.28 -20.73 27.35
CA GLU A 642 4.22 -22.18 27.45
C GLU A 642 4.26 -22.70 28.89
N GLU A 643 5.14 -22.14 29.72
CA GLU A 643 5.25 -22.49 31.14
C GLU A 643 3.97 -22.17 31.91
N GLN A 644 3.44 -20.94 31.72
CA GLN A 644 2.14 -20.56 32.30
C GLN A 644 1.03 -21.49 31.83
N ALA A 645 1.04 -21.85 30.55
CA ALA A 645 0.02 -22.71 29.99
C ALA A 645 0.04 -24.13 30.56
N GLY A 646 1.22 -24.66 30.88
CA GLY A 646 1.38 -25.95 31.55
C GLY A 646 0.76 -25.96 32.96
N LEU A 647 0.93 -24.87 33.72
CA LEU A 647 0.32 -24.73 35.05
C LEU A 647 -1.21 -24.75 35.01
N PHE A 648 -1.80 -24.00 34.07
CA PHE A 648 -3.26 -24.01 33.87
C PHE A 648 -3.78 -25.39 33.45
N GLU A 649 -3.05 -26.11 32.58
CA GLU A 649 -3.43 -27.43 32.11
C GLU A 649 -3.42 -28.48 33.23
N VAL A 650 -2.38 -28.49 34.07
CA VAL A 650 -2.30 -29.38 35.24
C VAL A 650 -3.44 -29.09 36.20
N PHE A 651 -3.64 -27.82 36.57
CA PHE A 651 -4.69 -27.42 37.51
C PHE A 651 -6.09 -27.81 37.00
N TYR A 652 -6.38 -27.54 35.73
CA TYR A 652 -7.65 -27.91 35.12
C TYR A 652 -7.88 -29.43 35.14
N ARG A 653 -6.90 -30.22 34.68
CA ARG A 653 -7.03 -31.69 34.60
C ARG A 653 -7.23 -32.33 35.98
N THR A 654 -6.47 -31.90 36.98
CA THR A 654 -6.55 -32.46 38.34
C THR A 654 -7.90 -32.18 39.02
N ASN A 655 -8.53 -31.04 38.71
CA ASN A 655 -9.76 -30.61 39.40
C ASN A 655 -11.04 -30.85 38.59
N LYS A 656 -10.93 -31.35 37.35
CA LYS A 656 -12.06 -31.49 36.41
C LYS A 656 -13.20 -32.36 36.95
N ASP A 657 -12.89 -33.51 37.55
CA ASP A 657 -13.93 -34.43 38.04
C ASP A 657 -14.67 -33.87 39.26
N LEU A 658 -13.95 -33.21 40.17
CA LEU A 658 -14.56 -32.49 41.29
C LEU A 658 -15.45 -31.34 40.79
N ALA A 659 -14.99 -30.58 39.80
CA ALA A 659 -15.77 -29.51 39.18
C ALA A 659 -17.06 -30.04 38.53
N LYS A 660 -17.00 -31.19 37.84
CA LYS A 660 -18.21 -31.83 37.29
C LYS A 660 -19.20 -32.18 38.40
N LEU A 661 -18.72 -32.71 39.52
CA LEU A 661 -19.55 -33.04 40.68
C LEU A 661 -20.24 -31.78 41.26
N ILE A 662 -19.50 -30.67 41.40
CA ILE A 662 -20.02 -29.38 41.88
C ILE A 662 -21.18 -28.89 40.99
N VAL A 663 -21.02 -28.97 39.66
CA VAL A 663 -22.08 -28.59 38.70
C VAL A 663 -23.30 -29.49 38.81
N THR A 664 -23.11 -30.81 38.96
CA THR A 664 -24.20 -31.79 39.14
C THR A 664 -25.03 -31.53 40.40
N TYR A 665 -24.41 -31.00 41.46
CA TYR A 665 -25.10 -30.58 42.69
C TYR A 665 -25.61 -29.12 42.67
N GLU A 666 -25.69 -28.50 41.48
CA GLU A 666 -26.16 -27.13 41.27
C GLU A 666 -25.39 -26.05 42.06
N ALA A 667 -24.15 -26.35 42.48
CA ALA A 667 -23.29 -25.42 43.20
C ALA A 667 -22.45 -24.56 42.23
N LYS A 668 -22.08 -23.36 42.66
CA LYS A 668 -21.26 -22.43 41.85
C LYS A 668 -19.81 -22.90 41.81
N LEU A 669 -19.25 -23.00 40.59
CA LEU A 669 -17.82 -23.27 40.40
C LEU A 669 -16.95 -22.10 40.87
N PRO A 670 -15.75 -22.38 41.41
CA PRO A 670 -14.76 -21.33 41.70
C PRO A 670 -14.33 -20.61 40.41
N ASP A 671 -14.22 -19.28 40.47
CA ASP A 671 -13.80 -18.45 39.32
C ASP A 671 -12.39 -18.83 38.82
N THR A 672 -11.52 -19.33 39.71
CA THR A 672 -10.19 -19.84 39.39
C THR A 672 -10.23 -21.09 38.50
N PHE A 673 -11.18 -22.00 38.72
CA PHE A 673 -11.40 -23.14 37.84
C PHE A 673 -11.92 -22.70 36.47
N LEU A 674 -12.88 -21.77 36.43
CA LEU A 674 -13.41 -21.24 35.18
C LEU A 674 -12.35 -20.51 34.35
N ALA A 675 -11.45 -19.76 34.99
CA ALA A 675 -10.32 -19.12 34.31
C ALA A 675 -9.36 -20.16 33.70
N ALA A 676 -9.00 -21.20 34.47
CA ALA A 676 -8.14 -22.27 33.98
C ALA A 676 -8.79 -23.09 32.86
N ALA A 677 -10.06 -23.45 33.01
CA ALA A 677 -10.84 -24.15 31.99
C ALA A 677 -10.94 -23.30 30.72
N ARG A 678 -11.19 -22.00 30.83
CA ARG A 678 -11.24 -21.08 29.67
C ARG A 678 -9.91 -21.07 28.94
N PHE A 679 -8.82 -20.90 29.67
CA PHE A 679 -7.48 -20.90 29.09
C PHE A 679 -7.15 -22.22 28.37
N VAL A 680 -7.38 -23.37 29.03
CA VAL A 680 -7.04 -24.69 28.47
C VAL A 680 -7.90 -25.04 27.27
N LEU A 681 -9.20 -24.76 27.32
CA LEU A 681 -10.12 -25.03 26.21
C LEU A 681 -9.86 -24.11 25.04
N SER A 682 -9.60 -22.81 25.27
CA SER A 682 -9.18 -21.88 24.20
C SER A 682 -7.88 -22.33 23.52
N ARG A 683 -6.88 -22.75 24.29
CA ARG A 683 -5.61 -23.25 23.73
C ARG A 683 -5.78 -24.57 22.96
N THR A 684 -6.58 -25.50 23.49
CA THR A 684 -6.86 -26.79 22.82
C THR A 684 -7.64 -26.56 21.54
N PHE A 685 -8.63 -25.66 21.56
CA PHE A 685 -9.38 -25.22 20.40
C PHE A 685 -8.45 -24.66 19.31
N LEU A 686 -7.56 -23.72 19.66
CA LEU A 686 -6.58 -23.16 18.72
C LEU A 686 -5.64 -24.23 18.14
N ARG A 687 -5.11 -25.14 18.97
CA ARG A 687 -4.26 -26.25 18.49
C ARG A 687 -4.99 -27.21 17.54
N GLU A 688 -6.26 -27.50 17.80
CA GLU A 688 -7.06 -28.31 16.88
C GLU A 688 -7.29 -27.56 15.56
N LEU A 689 -7.53 -26.25 15.59
CA LEU A 689 -7.63 -25.43 14.39
C LEU A 689 -6.31 -25.32 13.62
N GLU A 690 -5.16 -25.27 14.30
CA GLU A 690 -3.83 -25.23 13.66
C GLU A 690 -3.58 -26.45 12.78
N LYS A 691 -4.19 -27.60 13.07
CA LYS A 691 -4.13 -28.81 12.22
C LYS A 691 -4.66 -28.57 10.81
N LEU A 692 -5.60 -27.65 10.65
CA LEU A 692 -6.13 -27.24 9.34
C LEU A 692 -5.01 -26.71 8.43
N SER A 693 -4.06 -25.97 9.00
CA SER A 693 -2.88 -25.46 8.28
C SER A 693 -1.93 -26.57 7.83
N GLY A 694 -1.93 -27.71 8.55
CA GLY A 694 -1.21 -28.92 8.17
C GLY A 694 -1.99 -29.86 7.24
N GLY A 695 -3.22 -29.49 6.85
CA GLY A 695 -4.09 -30.30 6.00
C GLY A 695 -4.78 -31.47 6.71
N PHE A 696 -4.88 -31.44 8.04
CA PHE A 696 -5.54 -32.49 8.82
C PHE A 696 -6.91 -32.01 9.33
N TYR A 697 -7.87 -32.94 9.43
CA TYR A 697 -9.17 -32.67 10.02
C TYR A 697 -9.07 -32.56 11.56
N PRO A 698 -9.77 -31.60 12.20
CA PRO A 698 -9.65 -31.35 13.63
C PRO A 698 -10.58 -32.26 14.45
N ASP A 699 -10.20 -33.53 14.62
CA ASP A 699 -11.05 -34.57 15.21
C ASP A 699 -11.56 -34.29 16.64
N ARG A 700 -10.87 -33.44 17.42
CA ARG A 700 -11.29 -33.14 18.82
C ARG A 700 -12.10 -31.86 18.96
N LEU A 701 -12.31 -31.11 17.87
CA LEU A 701 -12.93 -29.79 17.93
C LEU A 701 -14.32 -29.81 18.56
N GLU A 702 -15.16 -30.78 18.16
CA GLU A 702 -16.50 -30.98 18.72
C GLU A 702 -16.46 -31.25 20.22
N SER A 703 -15.58 -32.15 20.67
CA SER A 703 -15.44 -32.46 22.11
C SER A 703 -15.01 -31.24 22.94
N VAL A 704 -14.17 -30.36 22.38
CA VAL A 704 -13.72 -29.13 23.05
C VAL A 704 -14.88 -28.12 23.18
N LEU A 705 -15.74 -28.04 22.16
CA LEU A 705 -16.91 -27.15 22.16
C LEU A 705 -18.03 -27.64 23.07
N GLU A 706 -18.30 -28.95 23.07
CA GLU A 706 -19.22 -29.57 24.03
C GLU A 706 -18.78 -29.31 25.46
N GLU A 707 -17.47 -29.44 25.70
CA GLU A 707 -16.91 -29.17 27.00
C GLU A 707 -16.98 -27.68 27.37
N ALA A 708 -16.67 -26.77 26.45
CA ALA A 708 -16.83 -25.33 26.68
C ALA A 708 -18.30 -24.95 26.97
N ARG A 709 -19.26 -25.56 26.27
CA ARG A 709 -20.71 -25.40 26.54
C ARG A 709 -21.07 -25.91 27.93
N PHE A 710 -20.58 -27.08 28.34
CA PHE A 710 -20.81 -27.63 29.68
C PHE A 710 -20.35 -26.66 30.78
N TRP A 711 -19.18 -26.04 30.60
CA TRP A 711 -18.64 -25.06 31.55
C TRP A 711 -19.20 -23.63 31.38
N LYS A 712 -20.06 -23.39 30.39
CA LYS A 712 -20.56 -22.05 30.01
C LYS A 712 -19.44 -21.06 29.67
N ILE A 713 -18.41 -21.55 28.99
CA ILE A 713 -17.26 -20.78 28.53
C ILE A 713 -17.45 -20.42 27.06
N GLN A 714 -17.35 -19.13 26.76
CA GLN A 714 -17.30 -18.64 25.39
C GLN A 714 -15.86 -18.73 24.85
N LEU A 715 -15.66 -19.53 23.80
CA LEU A 715 -14.40 -19.60 23.07
C LEU A 715 -14.37 -18.53 21.98
N ASP A 716 -13.18 -18.00 21.71
CA ASP A 716 -12.97 -17.13 20.56
C ASP A 716 -12.81 -18.00 19.31
N VAL A 717 -13.84 -17.98 18.45
CA VAL A 717 -13.88 -18.71 17.18
C VAL A 717 -13.45 -17.84 16.00
N SER A 718 -13.02 -16.60 16.23
CA SER A 718 -12.69 -15.64 15.16
C SER A 718 -11.57 -16.14 14.23
N SER A 719 -10.59 -16.85 14.78
CA SER A 719 -9.49 -17.46 14.01
C SER A 719 -9.91 -18.69 13.19
N ALA A 720 -10.96 -19.39 13.61
CA ALA A 720 -11.44 -20.61 12.95
C ALA A 720 -11.94 -20.33 11.53
N GLU A 721 -12.63 -19.20 11.34
CA GLU A 721 -13.13 -18.78 10.03
C GLU A 721 -11.98 -18.65 9.02
N LYS A 722 -10.91 -17.92 9.38
CA LYS A 722 -9.74 -17.70 8.51
C LYS A 722 -9.05 -19.03 8.16
N LEU A 723 -8.91 -19.94 9.12
CA LEU A 723 -8.25 -21.23 8.92
C LEU A 723 -9.08 -22.19 8.05
N ILE A 724 -10.39 -22.29 8.30
CA ILE A 724 -11.31 -23.10 7.47
C ILE A 724 -11.37 -22.53 6.05
N ARG A 725 -11.51 -21.21 5.90
CA ARG A 725 -11.49 -20.54 4.60
C ARG A 725 -10.17 -20.80 3.86
N GLY A 726 -9.04 -20.68 4.55
CA GLY A 726 -7.72 -20.98 4.00
C GLY A 726 -7.61 -22.41 3.47
N ARG A 727 -8.08 -23.40 4.23
CA ARG A 727 -8.07 -24.80 3.80
C ARG A 727 -9.01 -25.07 2.61
N ILE A 728 -10.23 -24.51 2.63
CA ILE A 728 -11.15 -24.59 1.49
C ILE A 728 -10.50 -24.02 0.24
N MET A 729 -9.81 -22.88 0.35
CA MET A 729 -9.11 -22.26 -0.77
C MET A 729 -7.95 -23.10 -1.32
N GLU A 730 -7.18 -23.76 -0.45
CA GLU A 730 -6.14 -24.69 -0.88
C GLU A 730 -6.75 -25.87 -1.67
N LEU A 731 -7.84 -26.45 -1.15
CA LEU A 731 -8.55 -27.55 -1.80
C LEU A 731 -9.20 -27.10 -3.11
N MET A 732 -9.72 -25.87 -3.22
CA MET A 732 -10.23 -25.31 -4.48
C MET A 732 -9.15 -25.23 -5.55
N LYS A 733 -7.93 -24.79 -5.17
CA LYS A 733 -6.78 -24.79 -6.09
C LYS A 733 -6.39 -26.19 -6.53
N GLN A 734 -6.49 -27.19 -5.65
CA GLN A 734 -6.27 -28.59 -6.01
C GLN A 734 -7.36 -29.11 -6.96
N LEU A 735 -8.63 -28.79 -6.68
CA LEU A 735 -9.77 -29.14 -7.52
C LEU A 735 -9.64 -28.52 -8.92
N GLY A 736 -9.14 -27.28 -9.04
CA GLY A 736 -8.91 -26.65 -10.33
C GLY A 736 -7.87 -27.37 -11.19
N LYS A 737 -6.88 -28.04 -10.59
CA LYS A 737 -5.91 -28.85 -11.34
C LYS A 737 -6.51 -30.17 -11.85
N ASN A 738 -7.45 -30.75 -11.11
CA ASN A 738 -8.16 -31.96 -11.49
C ASN A 738 -9.62 -31.91 -11.02
N PRO A 739 -10.53 -31.34 -11.84
CA PRO A 739 -11.94 -31.19 -11.46
C PRO A 739 -12.68 -32.51 -11.21
N TRP A 740 -12.12 -33.64 -11.66
CA TRP A 740 -12.71 -34.98 -11.53
C TRP A 740 -12.31 -35.73 -10.26
N ASP A 741 -11.51 -35.12 -9.39
CA ASP A 741 -11.16 -35.71 -8.10
C ASP A 741 -12.30 -35.59 -7.08
N ALA A 742 -13.12 -36.65 -7.02
CA ALA A 742 -14.24 -36.72 -6.09
C ALA A 742 -13.81 -36.65 -4.62
N SER A 743 -12.56 -37.01 -4.28
CA SER A 743 -12.07 -36.98 -2.91
C SER A 743 -11.86 -35.53 -2.42
N VAL A 744 -11.32 -34.67 -3.27
CA VAL A 744 -11.12 -33.24 -2.99
C VAL A 744 -12.48 -32.53 -2.83
N CYS A 745 -13.45 -32.80 -3.71
CA CYS A 745 -14.81 -32.27 -3.57
C CYS A 745 -15.45 -32.65 -2.22
N LEU A 746 -15.34 -33.92 -1.81
CA LEU A 746 -15.88 -34.38 -0.53
C LEU A 746 -15.15 -33.74 0.65
N GLU A 747 -13.85 -33.51 0.55
CA GLU A 747 -13.09 -32.84 1.60
C GLU A 747 -13.51 -31.38 1.78
N ILE A 748 -13.78 -30.66 0.67
CA ILE A 748 -14.31 -29.30 0.72
C ILE A 748 -15.69 -29.28 1.41
N LEU A 749 -16.59 -30.20 1.01
CA LEU A 749 -17.92 -30.32 1.63
C LEU A 749 -17.82 -30.54 3.15
N LYS A 750 -16.90 -31.42 3.60
CA LYS A 750 -16.63 -31.64 5.03
C LYS A 750 -16.20 -30.36 5.77
N PHE A 751 -15.38 -29.50 5.15
CA PHE A 751 -14.99 -28.24 5.77
C PHE A 751 -16.10 -27.18 5.77
N LEU A 752 -16.98 -27.19 4.76
CA LEU A 752 -18.21 -26.38 4.77
C LEU A 752 -19.17 -26.85 5.88
N ASP A 753 -19.31 -28.16 6.09
CA ASP A 753 -20.07 -28.75 7.19
C ASP A 753 -19.46 -28.36 8.54
N LEU A 754 -18.14 -28.42 8.68
CA LEU A 754 -17.44 -27.97 9.88
C LEU A 754 -17.78 -26.51 10.20
N GLY A 755 -17.69 -25.60 9.22
CA GLY A 755 -18.09 -24.20 9.43
C GLY A 755 -19.54 -24.04 9.90
N THR A 756 -20.45 -24.87 9.36
CA THR A 756 -21.87 -24.88 9.71
C THR A 756 -22.09 -25.40 11.14
N ASN A 757 -21.43 -26.50 11.52
CA ASN A 757 -21.49 -27.10 12.86
C ASN A 757 -20.92 -26.19 13.95
N LEU A 758 -19.94 -25.36 13.58
CA LEU A 758 -19.36 -24.33 14.44
C LEU A 758 -20.21 -23.05 14.51
N GLU A 759 -21.30 -22.97 13.75
CA GLU A 759 -22.14 -21.77 13.60
C GLU A 759 -21.33 -20.54 13.13
N ILE A 760 -20.29 -20.78 12.32
CA ILE A 760 -19.41 -19.74 11.78
C ILE A 760 -19.90 -19.34 10.39
N LYS A 761 -20.12 -18.04 10.20
CA LYS A 761 -20.34 -17.48 8.86
C LYS A 761 -19.03 -17.45 8.09
N LEU A 762 -18.85 -18.39 7.16
CA LEU A 762 -17.68 -18.43 6.27
C LEU A 762 -17.81 -17.37 5.16
N GLU A 763 -16.76 -16.57 4.96
CA GLU A 763 -16.67 -15.66 3.81
C GLU A 763 -16.15 -16.44 2.58
N LEU A 764 -17.08 -16.97 1.78
CA LEU A 764 -16.78 -17.88 0.66
C LEU A 764 -16.52 -17.19 -0.69
N GLY A 765 -16.41 -15.86 -0.73
CA GLY A 765 -16.35 -15.09 -1.98
C GLY A 765 -15.25 -15.55 -2.94
N GLN A 766 -14.02 -15.74 -2.46
CA GLN A 766 -12.92 -16.22 -3.30
C GLN A 766 -13.12 -17.68 -3.74
N ALA A 767 -13.63 -18.54 -2.85
CA ALA A 767 -13.89 -19.95 -3.18
C ALA A 767 -14.96 -20.08 -4.28
N GLN A 768 -15.99 -19.22 -4.24
CA GLN A 768 -16.99 -19.13 -5.30
C GLN A 768 -16.38 -18.71 -6.63
N ILE A 769 -15.47 -17.72 -6.63
CA ILE A 769 -14.77 -17.26 -7.84
C ILE A 769 -13.93 -18.40 -8.43
N GLU A 770 -13.09 -19.06 -7.64
CA GLU A 770 -12.29 -20.19 -8.13
C GLU A 770 -13.18 -21.32 -8.68
N PHE A 771 -14.23 -21.69 -7.96
CA PHE A 771 -15.18 -22.69 -8.41
C PHE A 771 -15.86 -22.28 -9.73
N PHE A 772 -16.20 -21.00 -9.89
CA PHE A 772 -16.77 -20.47 -11.12
C PHE A 772 -15.78 -20.52 -12.29
N MET A 773 -14.49 -20.25 -12.06
CA MET A 773 -13.47 -20.40 -13.11
C MET A 773 -13.35 -21.87 -13.56
N ILE A 774 -13.36 -22.82 -12.63
CA ILE A 774 -13.40 -24.26 -12.94
C ILE A 774 -14.65 -24.62 -13.75
N LEU A 775 -15.80 -24.10 -13.33
CA LEU A 775 -17.06 -24.30 -14.03
C LEU A 775 -17.03 -23.74 -15.47
N GLN A 776 -16.38 -22.60 -15.71
CA GLN A 776 -16.20 -22.05 -17.06
C GLN A 776 -15.38 -22.99 -17.96
N GLU A 777 -14.31 -23.59 -17.44
CA GLU A 777 -13.52 -24.59 -18.18
C GLU A 777 -14.36 -25.83 -18.51
N LEU A 778 -15.18 -26.30 -17.56
CA LEU A 778 -16.09 -27.43 -17.79
C LEU A 778 -17.17 -27.10 -18.82
N TRP A 779 -17.71 -25.88 -18.82
CA TRP A 779 -18.65 -25.43 -19.86
C TRP A 779 -18.04 -25.41 -21.26
N ALA A 780 -16.72 -25.22 -21.39
CA ALA A 780 -16.02 -25.31 -22.66
C ALA A 780 -15.88 -26.76 -23.16
N ALA A 781 -16.06 -27.76 -22.29
CA ALA A 781 -15.96 -29.19 -22.59
C ALA A 781 -17.24 -30.00 -22.22
N PRO A 782 -18.42 -29.68 -22.81
CA PRO A 782 -19.73 -30.14 -22.32
C PRO A 782 -20.00 -31.65 -22.44
N GLN A 783 -19.17 -32.40 -23.18
CA GLN A 783 -19.43 -33.80 -23.52
C GLN A 783 -19.28 -34.79 -22.34
N ARG A 784 -18.74 -34.37 -21.19
CA ARG A 784 -18.49 -35.25 -20.03
C ARG A 784 -19.50 -35.11 -18.89
N GLY A 785 -20.40 -34.14 -18.93
CA GLY A 785 -21.24 -33.79 -17.77
C GLY A 785 -20.42 -33.22 -16.60
N PHE A 786 -21.05 -33.06 -15.43
CA PHE A 786 -20.36 -32.56 -14.23
C PHE A 786 -19.71 -33.70 -13.42
N PRO A 787 -18.56 -33.44 -12.76
CA PRO A 787 -17.93 -34.40 -11.86
C PRO A 787 -18.82 -34.83 -10.68
N PRO A 788 -18.55 -36.00 -10.05
CA PRO A 788 -19.27 -36.42 -8.85
C PRO A 788 -19.19 -35.38 -7.73
N ASN A 789 -20.30 -35.17 -7.01
CA ASN A 789 -20.46 -34.19 -5.92
C ASN A 789 -20.26 -32.72 -6.32
N PHE A 790 -19.89 -32.43 -7.57
CA PHE A 790 -19.70 -31.07 -8.08
C PHE A 790 -21.01 -30.25 -8.06
N PRO A 791 -22.19 -30.81 -8.41
CA PRO A 791 -23.44 -30.06 -8.29
C PRO A 791 -23.84 -29.73 -6.85
N GLU A 792 -23.58 -30.64 -5.92
CA GLU A 792 -23.81 -30.41 -4.48
C GLU A 792 -22.87 -29.30 -3.96
N LEU A 793 -21.59 -29.36 -4.35
CA LEU A 793 -20.63 -28.33 -4.01
C LEU A 793 -21.03 -26.95 -4.59
N ALA A 794 -21.54 -26.90 -5.82
CA ALA A 794 -22.06 -25.67 -6.40
C ALA A 794 -23.22 -25.08 -5.60
N ASP A 795 -24.17 -25.91 -5.16
CA ASP A 795 -25.30 -25.45 -4.34
C ASP A 795 -24.83 -24.94 -2.97
N ARG A 796 -23.91 -25.69 -2.32
CA ARG A 796 -23.31 -25.30 -1.02
C ARG A 796 -22.48 -24.02 -1.10
N LEU A 797 -21.83 -23.77 -2.23
CA LEU A 797 -21.13 -22.51 -2.51
C LEU A 797 -22.07 -21.42 -3.01
N SER A 798 -23.35 -21.69 -3.28
CA SER A 798 -24.26 -20.76 -3.95
C SER A 798 -23.70 -20.28 -5.29
N VAL A 799 -23.31 -21.19 -6.18
CA VAL A 799 -22.86 -20.90 -7.55
C VAL A 799 -23.84 -21.50 -8.55
N ARG A 800 -24.22 -20.73 -9.57
CA ARG A 800 -25.15 -21.18 -10.60
C ARG A 800 -24.45 -22.09 -11.63
N LEU A 801 -24.93 -23.33 -11.77
CA LEU A 801 -24.38 -24.34 -12.71
C LEU A 801 -24.75 -24.12 -14.18
N GLU A 802 -25.89 -23.49 -14.43
CA GLU A 802 -26.37 -23.27 -15.80
C GLU A 802 -25.60 -22.14 -16.48
N LYS A 803 -25.20 -22.37 -17.73
CA LYS A 803 -24.62 -21.32 -18.56
C LYS A 803 -25.71 -20.30 -18.90
N GLY A 804 -25.57 -19.07 -18.40
CA GLY A 804 -26.45 -17.98 -18.77
C GLY A 804 -26.29 -17.61 -20.26
N PRO A 805 -27.29 -16.96 -20.89
CA PRO A 805 -27.26 -16.61 -22.31
C PRO A 805 -26.06 -15.72 -22.73
N ASN A 806 -25.39 -15.07 -21.78
CA ASN A 806 -24.28 -14.14 -22.00
C ASN A 806 -22.95 -14.58 -21.36
N ASN A 807 -22.77 -15.87 -21.04
CA ASN A 807 -21.52 -16.41 -20.47
C ASN A 807 -20.53 -16.86 -21.58
N ALA A 808 -20.49 -16.14 -22.71
CA ALA A 808 -19.63 -16.42 -23.86
C ALA A 808 -18.50 -15.39 -23.96
#